data_AF-A0A2V5I5Y6-F1
#
_entry.id   AF-A0A2V5I5Y6-F1
#
_cell.length_a   1.000
_cell.length_b   1.000
_cell.length_c   1.000
_cell.angle_alpha   90.00
_cell.angle_beta   90.00
_cell.angle_gamma   90.00
#
_symmetry.space_group_name_H-M   'P 1'
#
loop_
_entity.id
_entity.type
_entity.pdbx_description
1 polymer ?
#
loop_
_entity_poly.entity_id
_entity_poly.type
_entity_poly.pdbx_seq_one_letter_code
_entity_poly.pdbx_strand_id
1 'polypeptide(L)'
;MRSSNVEGRGEWEDPIPETRWSIIRNNPKLMAIAFFASFGGFEYGYQQGVLGQSLVMYRFKDNFPTVVASSSATGWLTSVLQLGGIVGSLSAGILGEVFSRKYTMFSACCWVVLGSYLYCGAAYHNPALLYAGRFFTGLGVGTFSGVGPLYNAELSSPQLRGFMVSFYQFATILGIMLSFWCGYGSNNIGGTGEHQSDLAWRLPSIIQGIPAACLALGIWWLPFSPRWLVKQGRDDEARRTLSYLRKLPADHPAVEHEYKEIKAECLFEQRAFARTFPHLAEREKQSVLAREFAQYYNIVRTWDNFKRVAMAWLVMFFQQWSGIDAIIYYASNVFQSLGLTSGTSALLATGVTGVVFFVCTIPAMLVIDRVGRKPMLLLGSTVMFIAMIIAGVIVAKFRHDWPGHPAAGWTAVAFIWVYVGAFGATWGPASWTLVSEIFPLSIRAKGASFGASSNWLNNFAVAFFVPPMLSAWAWGTYIFFAVFLAAGIVWVWFCLPETKGATLEDMDRVFNSRTGEQDAILLAQARSDVGLDQLDHATAVEKLGSMYIEEEKSSVRENTMVTSPTTLIIGCGIAGPVLATLLKRRGYAPIVFEKVGVLGDAGASLLIQPNGMKVLDLLGIAESLEQDFQPLRGFWHGTPDGQTLASSALAAEFKTRYGFSAVGIRRSELNLRLKNLLLHQGIEVREGWELLRIEEQKGSVTARFTNGQSATGSFLVGCDGIKAASREKILRMHHDGEAGPPMFTGLTQTAGISPTPSTLHDRGGQMSNWYGEGIHVIAYPVSKTHTSWAVTLPDANEQPETWRLSGAEDLAARRGELQAHLAGFEPAVQQLVTDAERLIKYGLFDREELTAEQWHSRRCVLVGDAAHPTSPHIGQGANQALEDCYHLSRLLPDFQPSSISAAEISQLSDVNLVEIFRTFAQRRQPRTSTLVKEARRQGEQRVVVGGRTKCRERDARITAAWKDPDALMENFDRLLREPF
;
A
#
# COMPACT_ATOMS: atom_id res chain seq x y z
N MET A 1 -26.34 8.98 57.54
CA MET A 1 -25.81 7.64 57.19
C MET A 1 -26.03 7.42 55.70
N ARG A 2 -24.94 7.18 54.94
CA ARG A 2 -24.80 6.60 53.57
C ARG A 2 -25.83 7.05 52.52
N SER A 3 -25.44 7.64 51.39
CA SER A 3 -24.68 6.95 50.35
C SER A 3 -23.95 7.90 49.38
N SER A 4 -22.66 7.64 49.19
CA SER A 4 -21.88 7.91 47.97
C SER A 4 -22.28 6.95 46.84
N ASN A 5 -22.30 7.44 45.59
CA ASN A 5 -22.27 6.78 44.26
C ASN A 5 -23.09 7.68 43.32
N VAL A 6 -22.61 8.22 42.20
CA VAL A 6 -21.92 7.58 41.07
C VAL A 6 -21.07 8.65 40.35
N GLU A 7 -19.75 8.49 40.34
CA GLU A 7 -18.86 9.01 39.29
C GLU A 7 -18.62 7.86 38.30
N GLY A 8 -18.70 8.13 37.00
CA GLY A 8 -18.38 7.14 35.96
C GLY A 8 -19.28 7.19 34.72
N ARG A 9 -19.33 8.33 34.02
CA ARG A 9 -19.60 8.33 32.58
C ARG A 9 -18.32 8.79 31.91
N GLY A 10 -17.53 7.84 31.43
CA GLY A 10 -16.40 8.13 30.56
C GLY A 10 -16.94 8.80 29.30
N GLU A 11 -16.47 10.00 29.04
CA GLU A 11 -16.63 10.71 27.78
C GLU A 11 -16.06 9.82 26.67
N TRP A 12 -16.92 9.43 25.72
CA TRP A 12 -16.48 8.78 24.49
C TRP A 12 -15.95 9.88 23.57
N GLU A 13 -14.71 10.29 23.79
CA GLU A 13 -13.97 11.05 22.79
C GLU A 13 -13.80 10.18 21.55
N ASP A 14 -14.22 10.70 20.39
CA ASP A 14 -13.96 10.11 19.08
C ASP A 14 -12.49 9.72 18.95
N PRO A 15 -12.14 8.52 18.44
CA PRO A 15 -10.79 8.29 17.97
C PRO A 15 -10.64 9.10 16.68
N ILE A 16 -10.21 10.35 16.82
CA ILE A 16 -9.41 11.07 15.82
C ILE A 16 -8.48 10.02 15.19
N PRO A 17 -8.31 9.92 13.86
CA PRO A 17 -7.32 9.01 13.30
C PRO A 17 -5.97 9.32 13.95
N GLU A 18 -5.58 8.48 14.92
CA GLU A 18 -4.51 8.82 15.83
C GLU A 18 -3.25 8.87 14.99
N THR A 19 -2.72 10.07 14.77
CA THR A 19 -1.42 10.22 14.13
C THR A 19 -0.42 9.32 14.86
N ARG A 20 0.58 8.76 14.16
CA ARG A 20 1.63 7.92 14.77
C ARG A 20 2.17 8.47 16.09
N TRP A 21 2.25 9.80 16.20
CA TRP A 21 2.73 10.52 17.37
C TRP A 21 1.72 10.57 18.53
N SER A 22 0.42 10.53 18.25
CA SER A 22 -0.65 10.39 19.25
C SER A 22 -0.59 9.02 19.91
N ILE A 23 -0.52 7.93 19.11
CA ILE A 23 -0.42 6.56 19.62
C ILE A 23 0.81 6.40 20.53
N ILE A 24 1.96 6.94 20.10
CA ILE A 24 3.20 6.90 20.88
C ILE A 24 3.06 7.68 22.20
N ARG A 25 2.43 8.85 22.18
CA ARG A 25 2.20 9.68 23.38
C ARG A 25 1.28 8.99 24.39
N ASN A 26 0.23 8.34 23.91
CA ASN A 26 -0.78 7.67 24.75
C ASN A 26 -0.28 6.29 25.27
N ASN A 27 0.64 5.65 24.53
CA ASN A 27 1.18 4.35 24.87
C ASN A 27 2.71 4.25 24.68
N PRO A 28 3.50 4.98 25.50
CA PRO A 28 4.96 4.97 25.40
C PRO A 28 5.59 3.59 25.69
N LYS A 29 4.83 2.70 26.34
CA LYS A 29 5.22 1.31 26.60
C LYS A 29 5.58 0.56 25.31
N LEU A 30 4.88 0.82 24.20
CA LEU A 30 5.18 0.16 22.92
C LEU A 30 6.59 0.52 22.42
N MET A 31 7.00 1.78 22.58
CA MET A 31 8.35 2.23 22.24
C MET A 31 9.39 1.61 23.17
N ALA A 32 9.12 1.54 24.47
CA ALA A 32 10.03 0.90 25.42
C ALA A 32 10.24 -0.59 25.09
N ILE A 33 9.16 -1.33 24.79
CA ILE A 33 9.24 -2.74 24.38
C ILE A 33 10.04 -2.89 23.08
N ALA A 34 9.75 -2.09 22.04
CA ALA A 34 10.45 -2.19 20.76
C ALA A 34 11.93 -1.81 20.85
N PHE A 35 12.25 -0.77 21.61
CA PHE A 35 13.63 -0.36 21.84
C PHE A 35 14.39 -1.45 22.61
N PHE A 36 13.79 -2.00 23.67
CA PHE A 36 14.39 -3.07 24.47
C PHE A 36 14.57 -4.35 23.65
N ALA A 37 13.60 -4.75 22.84
CA ALA A 37 13.72 -5.87 21.92
C ALA A 37 14.78 -5.64 20.82
N SER A 38 15.08 -4.38 20.50
CA SER A 38 16.10 -3.99 19.52
C SER A 38 17.53 -4.06 20.08
N PHE A 39 17.73 -4.43 21.36
CA PHE A 39 19.06 -4.69 21.91
C PHE A 39 19.79 -5.80 21.14
N GLY A 40 19.08 -6.75 20.52
CA GLY A 40 19.70 -7.72 19.61
C GLY A 40 20.36 -7.07 18.38
N GLY A 41 19.79 -5.97 17.87
CA GLY A 41 20.39 -5.17 16.80
C GLY A 41 21.58 -4.38 17.31
N PHE A 42 21.47 -3.79 18.51
CA PHE A 42 22.60 -3.16 19.18
C PHE A 42 23.80 -4.09 19.32
N GLU A 43 23.59 -5.31 19.82
CA GLU A 43 24.63 -6.32 19.95
C GLU A 43 25.29 -6.64 18.60
N TYR A 44 24.49 -6.84 17.55
CA TYR A 44 25.01 -7.08 16.22
C TYR A 44 25.93 -5.95 15.75
N GLY A 45 25.50 -4.70 15.87
CA GLY A 45 26.31 -3.54 15.50
C GLY A 45 27.56 -3.38 16.35
N TYR A 46 27.44 -3.57 17.66
CA TYR A 46 28.58 -3.46 18.58
C TYR A 46 29.69 -4.47 18.23
N GLN A 47 29.31 -5.69 17.84
CA GLN A 47 30.25 -6.72 17.40
C GLN A 47 31.05 -6.35 16.16
N GLN A 48 30.45 -5.54 15.28
CA GLN A 48 31.13 -5.16 14.06
C GLN A 48 32.28 -4.20 14.34
N GLY A 49 32.12 -3.26 15.27
CA GLY A 49 33.15 -2.27 15.54
C GLY A 49 34.20 -2.66 16.58
N VAL A 50 33.91 -3.59 17.49
CA VAL A 50 34.76 -3.88 18.66
C VAL A 50 36.14 -4.47 18.32
N LEU A 51 36.22 -5.37 17.34
CA LEU A 51 37.47 -6.07 17.01
C LEU A 51 38.48 -5.15 16.35
N GLY A 52 38.05 -4.28 15.42
CA GLY A 52 38.93 -3.36 14.72
C GLY A 52 39.70 -2.42 15.65
N GLN A 53 39.07 -2.02 16.77
CA GLN A 53 39.74 -1.20 17.79
C GLN A 53 40.79 -2.03 18.55
N SER A 54 40.46 -3.28 18.89
CA SER A 54 41.36 -4.18 19.62
C SER A 54 42.61 -4.53 18.80
N LEU A 55 42.47 -4.74 17.49
CA LEU A 55 43.57 -5.12 16.59
C LEU A 55 44.71 -4.09 16.53
N VAL A 56 44.44 -2.84 16.88
CA VAL A 56 45.45 -1.76 16.86
C VAL A 56 46.03 -1.44 18.24
N MET A 57 45.45 -1.96 19.32
CA MET A 57 45.93 -1.77 20.71
C MET A 57 47.23 -2.54 20.95
N TYR A 58 48.19 -1.91 21.65
CA TYR A 58 49.49 -2.52 21.96
C TYR A 58 49.34 -3.86 22.68
N ARG A 59 48.53 -3.90 23.74
CA ARG A 59 48.40 -5.07 24.60
C ARG A 59 47.72 -6.25 23.91
N PHE A 60 46.79 -6.00 23.00
CA PHE A 60 46.19 -7.07 22.20
C PHE A 60 47.21 -7.69 21.24
N LYS A 61 48.06 -6.86 20.61
CA LYS A 61 49.14 -7.33 19.73
C LYS A 61 50.17 -8.17 20.48
N ASP A 62 50.55 -7.74 21.68
CA ASP A 62 51.46 -8.46 22.56
C ASP A 62 50.88 -9.80 23.04
N ASN A 63 49.59 -9.85 23.36
CA ASN A 63 48.93 -11.08 23.79
C ASN A 63 48.74 -12.11 22.68
N PHE A 64 48.50 -11.67 21.44
CA PHE A 64 48.12 -12.54 20.32
C PHE A 64 48.93 -12.25 19.05
N PRO A 65 50.28 -12.34 19.09
CA PRO A 65 51.12 -11.97 17.95
C PRO A 65 50.90 -12.89 16.75
N THR A 66 50.58 -14.16 16.97
CA THR A 66 50.26 -15.14 15.90
C THR A 66 49.02 -14.77 15.10
N VAL A 67 48.07 -14.05 15.72
CA VAL A 67 46.86 -13.57 15.05
C VAL A 67 47.14 -12.30 14.26
N VAL A 68 47.79 -11.32 14.89
CA VAL A 68 48.01 -10.00 14.26
C VAL A 68 49.08 -10.04 13.17
N ALA A 69 50.12 -10.87 13.32
CA ALA A 69 51.19 -10.98 12.33
C ALA A 69 50.74 -11.68 11.04
N SER A 70 49.66 -12.46 11.07
CA SER A 70 49.12 -13.17 9.91
C SER A 70 47.83 -12.51 9.44
N SER A 71 47.85 -11.95 8.22
CA SER A 71 46.65 -11.39 7.58
C SER A 71 45.53 -12.42 7.45
N SER A 72 45.88 -13.69 7.19
CA SER A 72 44.92 -14.81 7.15
C SER A 72 44.30 -15.09 8.53
N ALA A 73 45.10 -15.11 9.60
CA ALA A 73 44.59 -15.33 10.95
C ALA A 73 43.70 -14.17 11.42
N THR A 74 44.08 -12.93 11.12
CA THR A 74 43.23 -11.75 11.38
C THR A 74 41.91 -11.82 10.60
N GLY A 75 41.96 -12.23 9.33
CA GLY A 75 40.78 -12.46 8.49
C GLY A 75 39.85 -13.51 9.10
N TRP A 76 40.39 -14.68 9.48
CA TRP A 76 39.64 -15.74 10.16
C TRP A 76 39.02 -15.29 11.48
N LEU A 77 39.79 -14.57 12.32
CA LEU A 77 39.27 -14.08 13.59
C LEU A 77 38.10 -13.13 13.36
N THR A 78 38.20 -12.28 12.34
CA THR A 78 37.12 -11.34 12.02
C THR A 78 35.89 -12.07 11.49
N SER A 79 36.09 -13.01 10.55
CA SER A 79 35.03 -13.68 9.77
C SER A 79 34.31 -14.83 10.50
N VAL A 80 34.91 -15.42 11.54
CA VAL A 80 34.28 -16.54 12.28
C VAL A 80 32.95 -16.15 12.94
N LEU A 81 32.77 -14.86 13.23
CA LEU A 81 31.51 -14.30 13.72
C LEU A 81 30.38 -14.51 12.72
N GLN A 82 30.65 -14.30 11.44
CA GLN A 82 29.69 -14.45 10.37
C GLN A 82 29.34 -15.91 10.12
N LEU A 83 30.29 -16.84 10.31
CA LEU A 83 29.98 -18.27 10.27
C LEU A 83 28.96 -18.67 11.36
N GLY A 84 29.17 -18.19 12.59
CA GLY A 84 28.15 -18.31 13.63
C GLY A 84 26.84 -17.65 13.22
N GLY A 85 26.91 -16.45 12.63
CA GLY A 85 25.78 -15.67 12.14
C GLY A 85 24.92 -16.39 11.08
N ILE A 86 25.55 -17.11 10.14
CA ILE A 86 24.86 -17.93 9.14
C ILE A 86 24.05 -19.03 9.83
N VAL A 87 24.66 -19.76 10.77
CA VAL A 87 23.98 -20.83 11.52
C VAL A 87 22.84 -20.25 12.38
N GLY A 88 23.08 -19.11 13.03
CA GLY A 88 22.09 -18.42 13.86
C GLY A 88 20.91 -17.92 13.06
N SER A 89 21.14 -17.26 11.93
CA SER A 89 20.07 -16.70 11.09
C SER A 89 19.20 -17.77 10.43
N LEU A 90 19.80 -18.86 9.94
CA LEU A 90 19.06 -19.99 9.37
C LEU A 90 18.22 -20.73 10.42
N SER A 91 18.73 -20.87 11.64
CA SER A 91 17.99 -21.52 12.74
C SER A 91 16.92 -20.62 13.37
N ALA A 92 17.06 -19.29 13.29
CA ALA A 92 16.14 -18.33 13.90
C ALA A 92 14.68 -18.54 13.50
N GLY A 93 14.41 -18.81 12.23
CA GLY A 93 13.06 -19.05 11.73
C GLY A 93 12.42 -20.30 12.35
N ILE A 94 13.18 -21.40 12.43
CA ILE A 94 12.71 -22.67 13.01
C ILE A 94 12.51 -22.51 14.52
N LEU A 95 13.50 -21.95 15.22
CA LEU A 95 13.44 -21.75 16.67
C LEU A 95 12.29 -20.80 17.05
N GLY A 96 12.10 -19.72 16.29
CA GLY A 96 11.05 -18.74 16.51
C GLY A 96 9.63 -19.30 16.34
N GLU A 97 9.48 -20.28 15.45
CA GLU A 97 8.23 -21.01 15.23
C GLU A 97 7.99 -22.09 16.31
N VAL A 98 9.00 -22.90 16.65
CA VAL A 98 8.89 -24.01 17.60
C VAL A 98 8.76 -23.53 19.04
N PHE A 99 9.63 -22.62 19.49
CA PHE A 99 9.70 -22.22 20.90
C PHE A 99 8.94 -20.92 21.20
N SER A 100 8.93 -19.98 20.25
CA SER A 100 8.45 -18.58 20.31
C SER A 100 9.57 -17.58 20.03
N ARG A 101 9.17 -16.38 19.60
CA ARG A 101 10.07 -15.26 19.38
C ARG A 101 10.79 -14.86 20.69
N LYS A 102 10.04 -14.80 21.79
CA LYS A 102 10.55 -14.48 23.14
C LYS A 102 11.65 -15.45 23.60
N TYR A 103 11.41 -16.76 23.54
CA TYR A 103 12.40 -17.74 24.00
C TYR A 103 13.59 -17.88 23.05
N THR A 104 13.39 -17.65 21.75
CA THR A 104 14.49 -17.63 20.77
C THR A 104 15.41 -16.43 20.98
N MET A 105 14.85 -15.26 21.33
CA MET A 105 15.67 -14.12 21.74
C MET A 105 16.43 -14.39 23.05
N PHE A 106 15.85 -15.13 24.00
CA PHE A 106 16.55 -15.52 25.23
C PHE A 106 17.74 -16.45 24.94
N SER A 107 17.55 -17.48 24.11
CA SER A 107 18.66 -18.36 23.72
C SER A 107 19.76 -17.60 22.97
N ALA A 108 19.39 -16.64 22.13
CA ALA A 108 20.34 -15.73 21.48
C ALA A 108 21.14 -14.91 22.50
N CYS A 109 20.50 -14.38 23.56
CA CYS A 109 21.21 -13.70 24.65
C CYS A 109 22.24 -14.62 25.31
N CYS A 110 21.87 -15.87 25.60
CA CYS A 110 22.77 -16.84 26.22
C CYS A 110 24.02 -17.09 25.36
N TRP A 111 23.85 -17.19 24.03
CA TRP A 111 24.96 -17.35 23.10
C TRP A 111 25.88 -16.12 23.06
N VAL A 112 25.31 -14.91 23.04
CA VAL A 112 26.10 -13.66 23.09
C VAL A 112 26.85 -13.53 24.41
N VAL A 113 26.19 -13.79 25.54
CA VAL A 113 26.82 -13.76 26.88
C VAL A 113 27.98 -14.75 26.93
N LEU A 114 27.74 -16.01 26.54
CA LEU A 114 28.79 -17.03 26.48
C LEU A 114 29.96 -16.59 25.59
N GLY A 115 29.68 -16.13 24.37
CA GLY A 115 30.71 -15.71 23.43
C GLY A 115 31.54 -14.53 23.92
N SER A 116 30.88 -13.54 24.52
CA SER A 116 31.52 -12.33 25.06
C SER A 116 32.51 -12.65 26.19
N TYR A 117 32.10 -13.51 27.13
CA TYR A 117 32.96 -13.87 28.25
C TYR A 117 34.02 -14.92 27.90
N LEU A 118 33.78 -15.79 26.91
CA LEU A 118 34.83 -16.63 26.32
C LEU A 118 35.92 -15.75 25.69
N TYR A 119 35.53 -14.73 24.90
CA TYR A 119 36.48 -13.80 24.29
C TYR A 119 37.34 -13.08 25.35
N CYS A 120 36.71 -12.60 26.43
CA CYS A 120 37.41 -11.95 27.54
C CYS A 120 38.38 -12.91 28.28
N GLY A 121 38.04 -14.20 28.33
CA GLY A 121 38.85 -15.25 28.96
C GLY A 121 40.08 -15.67 28.17
N ALA A 122 40.30 -15.13 26.96
CA ALA A 122 41.48 -15.47 26.17
C ALA A 122 42.78 -15.11 26.90
N ALA A 123 43.68 -16.08 26.97
CA ALA A 123 44.94 -16.02 27.70
C ALA A 123 46.10 -15.68 26.77
N TYR A 124 47.21 -15.20 27.36
CA TYR A 124 48.44 -14.86 26.65
C TYR A 124 48.90 -16.00 25.73
N HIS A 125 49.21 -15.68 24.45
CA HIS A 125 49.55 -16.62 23.36
C HIS A 125 48.51 -17.70 23.01
N ASN A 126 47.31 -17.67 23.58
CA ASN A 126 46.25 -18.65 23.28
C ASN A 126 45.00 -17.98 22.69
N PRO A 127 44.91 -17.86 21.35
CA PRO A 127 43.79 -17.19 20.70
C PRO A 127 42.53 -18.07 20.58
N ALA A 128 42.56 -19.35 21.01
CA ALA A 128 41.44 -20.28 20.77
C ALA A 128 40.10 -19.75 21.33
N LEU A 129 40.14 -19.13 22.50
CA LEU A 129 38.96 -18.54 23.13
C LEU A 129 38.47 -17.26 22.42
N LEU A 130 39.35 -16.54 21.69
CA LEU A 130 38.91 -15.42 20.83
C LEU A 130 38.05 -15.94 19.68
N TYR A 131 38.49 -17.01 19.01
CA TYR A 131 37.74 -17.64 17.91
C TYR A 131 36.43 -18.24 18.41
N ALA A 132 36.47 -19.01 19.49
CA ALA A 132 35.27 -19.60 20.09
C ALA A 132 34.28 -18.51 20.53
N GLY A 133 34.77 -17.48 21.21
CA GLY A 133 33.97 -16.35 21.65
C GLY A 133 33.25 -15.66 20.49
N ARG A 134 33.97 -15.36 19.40
CA ARG A 134 33.38 -14.74 18.21
C ARG A 134 32.38 -15.65 17.49
N PHE A 135 32.64 -16.95 17.41
CA PHE A 135 31.68 -17.90 16.82
C PHE A 135 30.35 -17.94 17.59
N PHE A 136 30.40 -18.09 18.92
CA PHE A 136 29.18 -18.15 19.74
C PHE A 136 28.44 -16.81 19.79
N THR A 137 29.16 -15.70 19.87
CA THR A 137 28.53 -14.38 19.73
C THR A 137 27.86 -14.26 18.36
N GLY A 138 28.54 -14.69 17.30
CA GLY A 138 28.01 -14.80 15.94
C GLY A 138 26.69 -15.56 15.87
N LEU A 139 26.65 -16.74 16.48
CA LEU A 139 25.43 -17.57 16.58
C LEU A 139 24.28 -16.81 17.25
N GLY A 140 24.57 -16.07 18.32
CA GLY A 140 23.59 -15.23 19.02
C GLY A 140 23.08 -14.07 18.15
N VAL A 141 23.97 -13.25 17.59
CA VAL A 141 23.57 -12.09 16.77
C VAL A 141 22.91 -12.50 15.45
N GLY A 142 23.33 -13.61 14.85
CA GLY A 142 22.64 -14.22 13.71
C GLY A 142 21.21 -14.59 14.06
N THR A 143 21.01 -15.22 15.22
CA THR A 143 19.68 -15.55 15.73
C THR A 143 18.84 -14.29 15.94
N PHE A 144 19.41 -13.24 16.55
CA PHE A 144 18.74 -11.95 16.73
C PHE A 144 18.32 -11.27 15.42
N SER A 145 19.15 -11.35 14.38
CA SER A 145 18.88 -10.70 13.10
C SER A 145 17.60 -11.22 12.42
N GLY A 146 17.27 -12.49 12.64
CA GLY A 146 16.01 -13.07 12.15
C GLY A 146 14.82 -12.78 13.08
N VAL A 147 14.98 -12.97 14.39
CA VAL A 147 13.84 -12.94 15.34
C VAL A 147 13.49 -11.54 15.83
N GLY A 148 14.46 -10.63 15.96
CA GLY A 148 14.27 -9.30 16.55
C GLY A 148 13.33 -8.41 15.75
N PRO A 149 13.58 -8.19 14.43
CA PRO A 149 12.68 -7.42 13.58
C PRO A 149 11.27 -8.01 13.52
N LEU A 150 11.16 -9.34 13.48
CA LEU A 150 9.88 -10.05 13.44
C LEU A 150 9.09 -9.84 14.73
N TYR A 151 9.75 -9.92 15.88
CA TYR A 151 9.13 -9.68 17.18
C TYR A 151 8.57 -8.26 17.27
N ASN A 152 9.33 -7.24 16.84
CA ASN A 152 8.81 -5.87 16.77
C ASN A 152 7.62 -5.77 15.82
N ALA A 153 7.68 -6.38 14.63
CA ALA A 153 6.59 -6.33 13.65
C ALA A 153 5.27 -6.92 14.19
N GLU A 154 5.36 -8.05 14.90
CA GLU A 154 4.21 -8.79 15.42
C GLU A 154 3.56 -8.16 16.67
N LEU A 155 4.29 -7.29 17.41
CA LEU A 155 3.74 -6.53 18.53
C LEU A 155 3.14 -5.18 18.10
N SER A 156 3.59 -4.67 16.96
CA SER A 156 3.25 -3.34 16.47
C SER A 156 1.85 -3.30 15.85
N SER A 157 1.14 -2.19 16.09
CA SER A 157 -0.06 -1.89 15.30
C SER A 157 0.33 -1.61 13.84
N PRO A 158 -0.58 -1.81 12.86
CA PRO A 158 -0.29 -1.58 11.45
C PRO A 158 0.31 -0.20 11.15
N GLN A 159 -0.15 0.85 11.83
CA GLN A 159 0.28 2.25 11.63
C GLN A 159 1.69 2.53 12.16
N LEU A 160 2.16 1.78 13.17
CA LEU A 160 3.49 1.94 13.78
C LEU A 160 4.50 0.90 13.32
N ARG A 161 4.07 -0.17 12.63
CA ARG A 161 4.90 -1.33 12.30
C ARG A 161 6.21 -0.98 11.61
N GLY A 162 6.15 -0.20 10.52
CA GLY A 162 7.36 0.22 9.80
C GLY A 162 8.34 1.00 10.68
N PHE A 163 7.83 1.92 11.49
CA PHE A 163 8.64 2.72 12.43
C PHE A 163 9.24 1.86 13.55
N MET A 164 8.47 0.94 14.14
CA MET A 164 8.93 0.04 15.21
C MET A 164 9.97 -0.98 14.73
N VAL A 165 9.80 -1.53 13.53
CA VAL A 165 10.80 -2.43 12.91
C VAL A 165 12.12 -1.68 12.66
N SER A 166 12.03 -0.40 12.30
CA SER A 166 13.19 0.44 12.01
C SER A 166 14.12 0.68 13.21
N PHE A 167 13.63 0.52 14.45
CA PHE A 167 14.46 0.59 15.66
C PHE A 167 15.57 -0.46 15.71
N TYR A 168 15.39 -1.61 15.04
CA TYR A 168 16.43 -2.63 15.00
C TYR A 168 17.66 -2.15 14.21
N GLN A 169 17.43 -1.53 13.05
CA GLN A 169 18.50 -0.93 12.24
C GLN A 169 19.13 0.27 12.97
N PHE A 170 18.31 1.11 13.58
CA PHE A 170 18.78 2.23 14.41
C PHE A 170 19.69 1.74 15.54
N ALA A 171 19.27 0.71 16.29
CA ALA A 171 20.05 0.12 17.37
C ALA A 171 21.36 -0.49 16.85
N THR A 172 21.36 -1.11 15.67
CA THR A 172 22.57 -1.64 15.02
C THR A 172 23.59 -0.53 14.77
N ILE A 173 23.20 0.57 14.15
CA ILE A 173 24.13 1.66 13.85
C ILE A 173 24.61 2.35 15.13
N LEU A 174 23.71 2.49 16.11
CA LEU A 174 24.07 2.98 17.45
C LEU A 174 25.11 2.06 18.11
N GLY A 175 24.97 0.74 17.99
CA GLY A 175 25.93 -0.26 18.46
C GLY A 175 27.31 -0.10 17.83
N ILE A 176 27.38 0.04 16.50
CA ILE A 176 28.63 0.31 15.76
C ILE A 176 29.29 1.56 16.32
N MET A 177 28.56 2.68 16.39
CA MET A 177 29.09 3.95 16.86
C MET A 177 29.61 3.85 18.30
N LEU A 178 28.82 3.31 19.22
CA LEU A 178 29.24 3.20 20.63
C LEU A 178 30.43 2.26 20.80
N SER A 179 30.53 1.18 20.02
CA SER A 179 31.69 0.27 20.09
C SER A 179 33.01 0.96 19.72
N PHE A 180 33.00 1.85 18.72
CA PHE A 180 34.17 2.64 18.34
C PHE A 180 34.59 3.61 19.45
N TRP A 181 33.64 4.29 20.08
CA TRP A 181 33.92 5.18 21.21
C TRP A 181 34.36 4.42 22.46
N CYS A 182 33.80 3.23 22.74
CA CYS A 182 34.27 2.36 23.80
C CYS A 182 35.72 1.94 23.59
N GLY A 183 36.10 1.52 22.37
CA GLY A 183 37.47 1.16 22.04
C GLY A 183 38.45 2.34 22.11
N TYR A 184 38.01 3.53 21.68
CA TYR A 184 38.79 4.76 21.84
C TYR A 184 39.05 5.08 23.32
N GLY A 185 38.02 5.01 24.16
CA GLY A 185 38.12 5.27 25.59
C GLY A 185 38.95 4.22 26.33
N SER A 186 38.77 2.94 26.01
CA SER A 186 39.46 1.85 26.70
C SER A 186 40.94 1.75 26.35
N ASN A 187 41.38 2.26 25.19
CA ASN A 187 42.78 2.25 24.78
C ASN A 187 43.73 2.91 25.81
N ASN A 188 43.26 3.88 26.59
CA ASN A 188 44.12 4.61 27.54
C ASN A 188 44.21 3.93 28.92
N ILE A 189 43.56 2.77 29.11
CA ILE A 189 43.54 2.07 30.40
C ILE A 189 44.90 1.43 30.68
N GLY A 190 45.52 1.85 31.79
CA GLY A 190 46.90 1.47 32.14
C GLY A 190 47.96 2.26 31.36
N GLY A 191 47.57 3.28 30.60
CA GLY A 191 48.46 4.01 29.69
C GLY A 191 48.47 3.43 28.27
N THR A 192 49.44 3.87 27.46
CA THR A 192 49.62 3.44 26.07
C THR A 192 51.01 2.83 25.88
N GLY A 193 51.15 1.86 24.96
CA GLY A 193 52.42 1.13 24.76
C GLY A 193 52.59 -0.01 25.75
N GLU A 194 53.82 -0.27 26.20
CA GLU A 194 54.17 -1.42 27.05
C GLU A 194 53.39 -1.52 28.37
N HIS A 195 52.95 -0.39 28.93
CA HIS A 195 52.20 -0.37 30.18
C HIS A 195 50.68 -0.57 30.00
N GLN A 196 50.19 -0.63 28.76
CA GLN A 196 48.76 -0.77 28.48
C GLN A 196 48.19 -2.05 29.11
N SER A 197 47.09 -1.92 29.85
CA SER A 197 46.48 -3.02 30.58
C SER A 197 45.72 -3.98 29.65
N ASP A 198 45.60 -5.26 30.04
CA ASP A 198 44.69 -6.22 29.39
C ASP A 198 43.23 -5.76 29.40
N LEU A 199 42.88 -4.90 30.36
CA LEU A 199 41.55 -4.31 30.41
C LEU A 199 41.27 -3.41 29.20
N ALA A 200 42.28 -2.88 28.51
CA ALA A 200 42.09 -2.02 27.34
C ALA A 200 41.32 -2.72 26.20
N TRP A 201 41.66 -3.98 25.89
CA TRP A 201 40.99 -4.76 24.84
C TRP A 201 39.86 -5.65 25.37
N ARG A 202 39.91 -6.03 26.66
CA ARG A 202 38.84 -6.81 27.30
C ARG A 202 37.61 -5.97 27.61
N LEU A 203 37.76 -4.72 28.06
CA LEU A 203 36.63 -3.89 28.49
C LEU A 203 35.56 -3.68 27.41
N PRO A 204 35.88 -3.36 26.15
CA PRO A 204 34.87 -3.27 25.11
C PRO A 204 34.08 -4.58 24.94
N SER A 205 34.76 -5.72 25.03
CA SER A 205 34.11 -7.04 24.93
C SER A 205 33.27 -7.39 26.17
N ILE A 206 33.68 -6.93 27.37
CA ILE A 206 32.89 -7.03 28.60
C ILE A 206 31.62 -6.20 28.47
N ILE A 207 31.72 -4.96 28.01
CA ILE A 207 30.58 -4.05 27.83
C ILE A 207 29.56 -4.66 26.87
N GLN A 208 30.03 -5.30 25.81
CA GLN A 208 29.17 -6.05 24.87
C GLN A 208 28.30 -7.11 25.58
N GLY A 209 28.79 -7.79 26.62
CA GLY A 209 27.98 -8.81 27.31
C GLY A 209 26.83 -8.22 28.13
N ILE A 210 26.89 -6.93 28.45
CA ILE A 210 25.97 -6.27 29.39
C ILE A 210 24.57 -6.09 28.77
N PRO A 211 24.38 -5.46 27.59
CA PRO A 211 23.03 -5.32 27.02
C PRO A 211 22.39 -6.68 26.73
N ALA A 212 23.14 -7.68 26.27
CA ALA A 212 22.66 -9.06 26.13
C ALA A 212 22.20 -9.66 27.46
N ALA A 213 22.95 -9.50 28.55
CA ALA A 213 22.54 -9.95 29.88
C ALA A 213 21.32 -9.19 30.40
N CYS A 214 21.28 -7.86 30.21
CA CYS A 214 20.11 -7.04 30.53
C CYS A 214 18.87 -7.51 29.77
N LEU A 215 19.00 -7.80 28.47
CA LEU A 215 17.91 -8.35 27.66
C LEU A 215 17.51 -9.74 28.15
N ALA A 216 18.46 -10.63 28.48
CA ALA A 216 18.18 -11.97 28.99
C ALA A 216 17.37 -11.95 30.30
N LEU A 217 17.67 -11.01 31.19
CA LEU A 217 16.90 -10.79 32.41
C LEU A 217 15.55 -10.13 32.09
N GLY A 218 15.55 -9.09 31.24
CA GLY A 218 14.38 -8.31 30.89
C GLY A 218 13.32 -9.07 30.08
N ILE A 219 13.73 -10.12 29.36
CA ILE A 219 12.87 -10.84 28.42
C ILE A 219 11.65 -11.47 29.09
N TRP A 220 11.77 -11.82 30.38
CA TRP A 220 10.70 -12.46 31.12
C TRP A 220 9.47 -11.56 31.28
N TRP A 221 9.67 -10.24 31.29
CA TRP A 221 8.60 -9.23 31.32
C TRP A 221 8.08 -8.84 29.94
N LEU A 222 8.73 -9.27 28.86
CA LEU A 222 8.25 -9.03 27.51
C LEU A 222 7.07 -9.96 27.18
N PRO A 223 6.05 -9.47 26.44
CA PRO A 223 4.90 -10.29 26.03
C PRO A 223 5.29 -11.35 25.00
N PHE A 224 4.47 -12.40 24.85
CA PHE A 224 4.61 -13.28 23.69
C PHE A 224 4.12 -12.57 22.42
N SER A 225 4.49 -13.09 21.26
CA SER A 225 3.91 -12.61 20.01
C SER A 225 2.45 -13.08 19.90
N PRO A 226 1.48 -12.17 19.66
CA PRO A 226 0.09 -12.56 19.41
C PRO A 226 -0.04 -13.52 18.23
N ARG A 227 0.71 -13.27 17.14
CA ARG A 227 0.73 -14.15 15.95
C ARG A 227 1.24 -15.54 16.26
N TRP A 228 2.31 -15.65 17.05
CA TRP A 228 2.82 -16.95 17.47
C TRP A 228 1.80 -17.70 18.33
N LEU A 229 1.13 -17.01 19.26
CA LEU A 229 0.12 -17.62 20.15
C LEU A 229 -1.05 -18.18 19.34
N VAL A 230 -1.59 -17.44 18.36
CA VAL A 230 -2.64 -17.93 17.45
C VAL A 230 -2.18 -19.16 16.68
N LYS A 231 -0.93 -19.16 16.17
CA LYS A 231 -0.36 -20.29 15.43
C LYS A 231 -0.19 -21.56 16.28
N GLN A 232 0.01 -21.40 17.58
CA GLN A 232 0.04 -22.49 18.57
C GLN A 232 -1.35 -22.88 19.09
N GLY A 233 -2.43 -22.29 18.58
CA GLY A 233 -3.80 -22.52 19.04
C GLY A 233 -4.13 -21.92 20.41
N ARG A 234 -3.30 -21.00 20.92
CA ARG A 234 -3.45 -20.33 22.23
C ARG A 234 -4.19 -19.00 22.07
N ASP A 235 -5.40 -19.07 21.53
CA ASP A 235 -6.20 -17.91 21.12
C ASP A 235 -6.51 -16.93 22.27
N ASP A 236 -6.87 -17.43 23.46
CA ASP A 236 -7.20 -16.58 24.61
C ASP A 236 -6.01 -15.77 25.13
N GLU A 237 -4.82 -16.37 25.10
CA GLU A 237 -3.59 -15.68 25.46
C GLU A 237 -3.20 -14.64 24.42
N ALA A 238 -3.49 -14.89 23.13
CA ALA A 238 -3.27 -13.92 22.06
C ALA A 238 -4.12 -12.66 22.28
N ARG A 239 -5.41 -12.82 22.62
CA ARG A 239 -6.31 -11.69 22.95
C ARG A 239 -5.86 -10.91 24.18
N ARG A 240 -5.48 -11.61 25.26
CA ARG A 240 -4.94 -10.96 26.48
C ARG A 240 -3.67 -10.17 26.17
N THR A 241 -2.81 -10.70 25.31
CA THR A 241 -1.58 -10.04 24.90
C THR A 241 -1.87 -8.80 24.06
N LEU A 242 -2.80 -8.88 23.10
CA LEU A 242 -3.24 -7.73 22.30
C LEU A 242 -3.88 -6.64 23.18
N SER A 243 -4.76 -7.04 24.10
CA SER A 243 -5.35 -6.16 25.12
C SER A 243 -4.27 -5.42 25.93
N TYR A 244 -3.26 -6.15 26.42
CA TYR A 244 -2.13 -5.54 27.11
C TYR A 244 -1.37 -4.56 26.22
N LEU A 245 -1.07 -4.93 24.97
CA LEU A 245 -0.30 -4.09 24.05
C LEU A 245 -1.05 -2.82 23.65
N ARG A 246 -2.35 -2.92 23.41
CA ARG A 246 -3.21 -1.80 22.98
C ARG A 246 -3.73 -0.94 24.14
N LYS A 247 -3.58 -1.41 25.39
CA LYS A 247 -4.19 -0.81 26.59
C LYS A 247 -5.72 -0.71 26.46
N LEU A 248 -6.33 -1.72 25.85
CA LEU A 248 -7.78 -1.82 25.67
C LEU A 248 -8.30 -3.10 26.35
N PRO A 249 -9.56 -3.14 26.80
CA PRO A 249 -10.19 -4.38 27.29
C PRO A 249 -10.08 -5.54 26.28
N ALA A 250 -10.04 -6.78 26.76
CA ALA A 250 -9.85 -7.95 25.89
C ALA A 250 -11.05 -8.25 24.97
N ASP A 251 -12.22 -7.77 25.35
CA ASP A 251 -13.49 -7.79 24.62
C ASP A 251 -13.68 -6.55 23.72
N HIS A 252 -12.74 -5.62 23.71
CA HIS A 252 -12.85 -4.41 22.91
C HIS A 252 -12.85 -4.75 21.40
N PRO A 253 -13.76 -4.17 20.58
CA PRO A 253 -13.90 -4.51 19.15
C PRO A 253 -12.59 -4.40 18.35
N ALA A 254 -11.78 -3.36 18.61
CA ALA A 254 -10.47 -3.19 17.97
C ALA A 254 -9.48 -4.33 18.27
N VAL A 255 -9.53 -4.93 19.47
CA VAL A 255 -8.68 -6.06 19.86
C VAL A 255 -9.15 -7.34 19.18
N GLU A 256 -10.47 -7.58 19.13
CA GLU A 256 -11.03 -8.74 18.46
C GLU A 256 -10.83 -8.68 16.94
N HIS A 257 -10.94 -7.49 16.33
CA HIS A 257 -10.64 -7.26 14.93
C HIS A 257 -9.17 -7.62 14.61
N GLU A 258 -8.22 -7.05 15.36
CA GLU A 258 -6.79 -7.34 15.15
C GLU A 258 -6.45 -8.82 15.39
N TYR A 259 -7.06 -9.45 16.41
CA TYR A 259 -6.92 -10.89 16.64
C TYR A 259 -7.42 -11.73 15.45
N LYS A 260 -8.60 -11.40 14.92
CA LYS A 260 -9.14 -12.10 13.75
C LYS A 260 -8.30 -11.87 12.49
N GLU A 261 -7.73 -10.68 12.30
CA GLU A 261 -6.79 -10.42 11.19
C GLU A 261 -5.57 -11.32 11.28
N ILE A 262 -4.97 -11.44 12.47
CA ILE A 262 -3.86 -12.37 12.71
C ILE A 262 -4.29 -13.83 12.45
N LYS A 263 -5.51 -14.20 12.84
CA LYS A 263 -6.04 -15.55 12.60
C LYS A 263 -6.27 -15.84 11.11
N ALA A 264 -6.77 -14.86 10.36
CA ALA A 264 -6.91 -14.94 8.90
C ALA A 264 -5.55 -15.11 8.22
N GLU A 265 -4.53 -14.33 8.62
CA GLU A 265 -3.17 -14.47 8.10
C GLU A 265 -2.59 -15.87 8.37
N CYS A 266 -2.76 -16.41 9.58
CA CYS A 266 -2.33 -17.76 9.93
C CYS A 266 -3.05 -18.84 9.10
N LEU A 267 -4.36 -18.69 8.88
CA LEU A 267 -5.15 -19.61 8.07
C LEU A 267 -4.77 -19.53 6.58
N PHE A 268 -4.47 -18.34 6.09
CA PHE A 268 -3.91 -18.13 4.75
C PHE A 268 -2.58 -18.87 4.56
N GLU A 269 -1.64 -18.75 5.51
CA GLU A 269 -0.36 -19.47 5.45
C GLU A 269 -0.55 -21.00 5.35
N GLN A 270 -1.46 -21.55 6.16
CA GLN A 270 -1.78 -22.98 6.16
C GLN A 270 -2.35 -23.42 4.80
N ARG A 271 -3.29 -22.65 4.24
CA ARG A 271 -3.91 -22.95 2.94
C ARG A 271 -2.94 -22.83 1.77
N ALA A 272 -2.12 -21.77 1.76
CA ALA A 272 -1.10 -21.57 0.74
C ALA A 272 -0.10 -22.74 0.74
N PHE A 273 0.27 -23.24 1.92
CA PHE A 273 1.11 -24.42 2.06
C PHE A 273 0.40 -25.70 1.58
N ALA A 274 -0.83 -25.95 2.03
CA ALA A 274 -1.61 -27.13 1.65
C ALA A 274 -1.86 -27.24 0.15
N ARG A 275 -2.09 -26.11 -0.52
CA ARG A 275 -2.23 -26.05 -1.97
C ARG A 275 -0.94 -26.42 -2.70
N THR A 276 0.21 -25.98 -2.19
CA THR A 276 1.51 -26.18 -2.84
C THR A 276 2.07 -27.59 -2.60
N PHE A 277 1.83 -28.14 -1.41
CA PHE A 277 2.33 -29.46 -0.99
C PHE A 277 1.23 -30.31 -0.32
N PRO A 278 0.21 -30.76 -1.08
CA PRO A 278 -0.95 -31.46 -0.51
C PRO A 278 -0.57 -32.72 0.29
N HIS A 279 0.36 -33.54 -0.23
CA HIS A 279 0.81 -34.77 0.45
C HIS A 279 1.61 -34.54 1.74
N LEU A 280 2.26 -33.37 1.89
CA LEU A 280 2.98 -32.99 3.11
C LEU A 280 2.04 -32.29 4.11
N ALA A 281 1.01 -31.60 3.61
CA ALA A 281 -0.02 -30.99 4.42
C ALA A 281 -0.91 -32.02 5.11
N GLU A 282 -1.23 -33.15 4.47
CA GLU A 282 -1.91 -34.27 5.16
C GLU A 282 -1.07 -34.88 6.30
N ARG A 283 0.26 -34.74 6.24
CA ARG A 283 1.21 -35.14 7.29
C ARG A 283 1.56 -33.99 8.27
N GLU A 284 0.86 -32.84 8.20
CA GLU A 284 1.21 -31.58 8.92
C GLU A 284 1.47 -31.76 10.41
N LYS A 285 0.86 -32.76 11.05
CA LYS A 285 0.98 -32.98 12.48
C LYS A 285 2.34 -33.55 12.93
N GLN A 286 3.23 -33.97 12.03
CA GLN A 286 4.39 -34.79 12.41
C GLN A 286 5.76 -34.09 12.41
N SER A 287 6.02 -33.00 11.67
CA SER A 287 7.32 -32.31 11.73
C SER A 287 7.33 -30.87 11.20
N VAL A 288 7.61 -29.90 12.07
CA VAL A 288 7.82 -28.47 11.71
C VAL A 288 9.00 -28.31 10.76
N LEU A 289 10.05 -29.11 10.92
CA LEU A 289 11.24 -29.10 10.08
C LEU A 289 10.92 -29.47 8.62
N ALA A 290 10.10 -30.51 8.41
CA ALA A 290 9.73 -30.92 7.05
C ALA A 290 8.93 -29.82 6.31
N ARG A 291 8.04 -29.12 7.02
CA ARG A 291 7.30 -27.96 6.49
C ARG A 291 8.24 -26.82 6.10
N GLU A 292 9.18 -26.49 6.98
CA GLU A 292 10.17 -25.43 6.75
C GLU A 292 11.03 -25.72 5.52
N PHE A 293 11.57 -26.94 5.39
CA PHE A 293 12.33 -27.34 4.21
C PHE A 293 11.51 -27.30 2.92
N ALA A 294 10.25 -27.76 2.95
CA ALA A 294 9.37 -27.70 1.78
C ALA A 294 9.10 -26.25 1.33
N GLN A 295 8.93 -25.32 2.28
CA GLN A 295 8.74 -23.90 1.96
C GLN A 295 10.01 -23.27 1.35
N TYR A 296 11.21 -23.64 1.81
CA TYR A 296 12.46 -23.21 1.17
C TYR A 296 12.66 -23.82 -0.23
N TYR A 297 12.19 -25.05 -0.45
CA TYR A 297 12.19 -25.62 -1.80
C TYR A 297 11.24 -24.87 -2.74
N ASN A 298 10.09 -24.40 -2.24
CA ASN A 298 9.09 -23.69 -3.04
C ASN A 298 9.62 -22.39 -3.66
N ILE A 299 10.47 -21.66 -2.94
CA ILE A 299 10.97 -20.34 -3.39
C ILE A 299 11.96 -20.43 -4.57
N VAL A 300 12.48 -21.62 -4.86
CA VAL A 300 13.38 -21.86 -6.01
C VAL A 300 12.75 -22.75 -7.09
N ARG A 301 11.51 -23.20 -6.88
CA ARG A 301 10.86 -24.20 -7.74
C ARG A 301 10.39 -23.63 -9.07
N THR A 302 9.88 -22.41 -9.08
CA THR A 302 9.33 -21.75 -10.27
C THR A 302 10.26 -20.64 -10.73
N TRP A 303 10.23 -20.33 -12.04
CA TRP A 303 11.13 -19.36 -12.64
C TRP A 303 10.89 -17.92 -12.14
N ASP A 304 9.64 -17.58 -11.82
CA ASP A 304 9.29 -16.28 -11.22
C ASP A 304 9.89 -16.12 -9.81
N ASN A 305 9.72 -17.13 -8.96
CA ASN A 305 10.24 -17.16 -7.60
C ASN A 305 11.76 -17.17 -7.62
N PHE A 306 12.36 -17.93 -8.53
CA PHE A 306 13.81 -17.91 -8.73
C PHE A 306 14.32 -16.51 -9.09
N LYS A 307 13.68 -15.78 -10.01
CA LYS A 307 14.06 -14.39 -10.34
C LYS A 307 13.96 -13.46 -9.13
N ARG A 308 12.88 -13.57 -8.34
CA ARG A 308 12.68 -12.79 -7.12
C ARG A 308 13.75 -13.08 -6.07
N VAL A 309 14.03 -14.37 -5.83
CA VAL A 309 15.08 -14.82 -4.92
C VAL A 309 16.46 -14.37 -5.39
N ALA A 310 16.79 -14.52 -6.68
CA ALA A 310 18.03 -14.06 -7.25
C ALA A 310 18.20 -12.54 -7.12
N MET A 311 17.14 -11.77 -7.31
CA MET A 311 17.16 -10.32 -7.14
C MET A 311 17.42 -9.92 -5.68
N ALA A 312 16.70 -10.53 -4.72
CA ALA A 312 16.93 -10.30 -3.30
C ALA A 312 18.36 -10.68 -2.89
N TRP A 313 18.87 -11.80 -3.41
CA TRP A 313 20.23 -12.26 -3.17
C TRP A 313 21.27 -11.30 -3.74
N LEU A 314 21.07 -10.81 -4.97
CA LEU A 314 21.97 -9.88 -5.65
C LEU A 314 21.98 -8.48 -5.03
N VAL A 315 20.84 -7.98 -4.53
CA VAL A 315 20.83 -6.73 -3.75
C VAL A 315 21.73 -6.84 -2.52
N MET A 316 21.61 -7.94 -1.77
CA MET A 316 22.43 -8.17 -0.58
C MET A 316 23.89 -8.46 -0.92
N PHE A 317 24.15 -9.11 -2.05
CA PHE A 317 25.50 -9.26 -2.60
C PHE A 317 26.14 -7.89 -2.88
N PHE A 318 25.51 -7.02 -3.68
CA PHE A 318 26.07 -5.70 -3.99
C PHE A 318 26.18 -4.79 -2.76
N GLN A 319 25.28 -4.92 -1.79
CA GLN A 319 25.42 -4.22 -0.51
C GLN A 319 26.74 -4.60 0.18
N GLN A 320 27.06 -5.88 0.27
CA GLN A 320 28.26 -6.39 0.94
C GLN A 320 29.53 -6.09 0.14
N TRP A 321 29.50 -6.36 -1.16
CA TRP A 321 30.62 -6.11 -2.07
C TRP A 321 30.81 -4.64 -2.43
N SER A 322 29.97 -3.74 -1.92
CA SER A 322 30.27 -2.32 -1.87
C SER A 322 31.53 -2.00 -1.04
N GLY A 323 31.92 -2.92 -0.15
CA GLY A 323 33.08 -2.82 0.73
C GLY A 323 32.80 -2.20 2.10
N ILE A 324 31.54 -1.96 2.47
CA ILE A 324 31.21 -1.20 3.68
C ILE A 324 31.74 -1.90 4.94
N ASP A 325 31.53 -3.21 5.02
CA ASP A 325 31.89 -3.99 6.19
C ASP A 325 33.42 -4.15 6.31
N ALA A 326 34.15 -4.11 5.19
CA ALA A 326 35.61 -4.03 5.20
C ALA A 326 36.10 -2.78 5.95
N ILE A 327 35.48 -1.64 5.66
CA ILE A 327 35.78 -0.37 6.32
C ILE A 327 35.36 -0.41 7.78
N ILE A 328 34.19 -0.95 8.12
CA ILE A 328 33.72 -1.01 9.52
C ILE A 328 34.60 -1.94 10.38
N TYR A 329 34.91 -3.15 9.92
CA TYR A 329 35.72 -4.11 10.68
C TYR A 329 37.16 -3.67 10.86
N TYR A 330 37.73 -2.99 9.85
CA TYR A 330 39.16 -2.66 9.82
C TYR A 330 39.43 -1.14 9.81
N ALA A 331 38.46 -0.31 10.22
CA ALA A 331 38.57 1.16 10.15
C ALA A 331 39.87 1.70 10.75
N SER A 332 40.23 1.25 11.96
CA SER A 332 41.46 1.71 12.62
C SER A 332 42.72 1.30 11.86
N ASN A 333 42.76 0.08 11.32
CA ASN A 333 43.87 -0.39 10.48
C ASN A 333 43.96 0.40 9.17
N VAL A 334 42.80 0.66 8.55
CA VAL A 334 42.70 1.49 7.34
C VAL A 334 43.25 2.88 7.60
N PHE A 335 42.83 3.55 8.68
CA PHE A 335 43.32 4.90 8.99
C PHE A 335 44.80 4.92 9.39
N GLN A 336 45.31 3.90 10.10
CA GLN A 336 46.75 3.74 10.31
C GLN A 336 47.51 3.62 8.97
N SER A 337 46.95 2.88 8.00
CA SER A 337 47.54 2.75 6.67
C SER A 337 47.55 4.05 5.85
N LEU A 338 46.76 5.06 6.25
CA LEU A 338 46.72 6.40 5.68
C LEU A 338 47.63 7.41 6.40
N GLY A 339 48.48 6.93 7.31
CA GLY A 339 49.44 7.78 8.02
C GLY A 339 48.96 8.30 9.38
N LEU A 340 47.76 7.91 9.86
CA LEU A 340 47.28 8.25 11.20
C LEU A 340 47.87 7.27 12.24
N THR A 341 49.20 7.27 12.38
CA THR A 341 49.94 6.36 13.27
C THR A 341 50.26 6.97 14.63
N SER A 342 50.13 8.30 14.78
CA SER A 342 50.44 9.00 16.02
C SER A 342 49.30 8.90 17.04
N GLY A 343 49.62 8.38 18.23
CA GLY A 343 48.71 8.35 19.38
C GLY A 343 47.39 7.62 19.08
N THR A 344 46.27 8.23 19.43
CA THR A 344 44.92 7.68 19.27
C THR A 344 44.20 8.18 18.00
N SER A 345 44.90 8.83 17.08
CA SER A 345 44.31 9.50 15.91
C SER A 345 43.46 8.57 15.02
N ALA A 346 43.93 7.36 14.73
CA ALA A 346 43.15 6.36 13.98
C ALA A 346 41.89 5.87 14.72
N LEU A 347 41.98 5.69 16.04
CA LEU A 347 40.82 5.30 16.86
C LEU A 347 39.78 6.44 16.89
N LEU A 348 40.24 7.70 16.99
CA LEU A 348 39.36 8.87 16.95
C LEU A 348 38.67 9.01 15.59
N ALA A 349 39.41 8.89 14.49
CA ALA A 349 38.85 8.92 13.14
C ALA A 349 37.79 7.82 12.93
N THR A 350 37.98 6.66 13.56
CA THR A 350 37.00 5.57 13.58
C THR A 350 35.75 5.92 14.38
N GLY A 351 35.89 6.57 15.55
CA GLY A 351 34.75 7.12 16.28
C GLY A 351 33.92 8.10 15.44
N VAL A 352 34.59 8.99 14.69
CA VAL A 352 33.93 9.92 13.75
C VAL A 352 33.21 9.17 12.63
N THR A 353 33.79 8.10 12.07
CA THR A 353 33.12 7.23 11.09
C THR A 353 31.77 6.72 11.62
N GLY A 354 31.72 6.29 12.89
CA GLY A 354 30.48 5.86 13.53
C GLY A 354 29.43 6.97 13.63
N VAL A 355 29.85 8.20 13.96
CA VAL A 355 28.95 9.37 14.03
C VAL A 355 28.41 9.72 12.65
N VAL A 356 29.26 9.76 11.63
CA VAL A 356 28.85 10.04 10.24
C VAL A 356 27.84 9.00 9.77
N PHE A 357 28.11 7.71 10.01
CA PHE A 357 27.18 6.64 9.66
C PHE A 357 25.82 6.82 10.36
N PHE A 358 25.83 7.09 11.65
CA PHE A 358 24.62 7.30 12.45
C PHE A 358 23.79 8.49 11.95
N VAL A 359 24.41 9.66 11.80
CA VAL A 359 23.73 10.90 11.40
C VAL A 359 23.17 10.80 9.98
N CYS A 360 23.94 10.23 9.03
CA CYS A 360 23.49 10.13 7.64
C CYS A 360 22.34 9.13 7.43
N THR A 361 22.19 8.14 8.32
CA THR A 361 21.14 7.11 8.15
C THR A 361 19.76 7.59 8.60
N ILE A 362 19.67 8.49 9.60
CA ILE A 362 18.38 8.96 10.15
C ILE A 362 17.50 9.65 9.09
N PRO A 363 17.99 10.63 8.31
CA PRO A 363 17.19 11.28 7.28
C PRO A 363 16.75 10.31 6.18
N ALA A 364 17.61 9.35 5.81
CA ALA A 364 17.32 8.38 4.76
C ALA A 364 16.08 7.53 5.07
N MET A 365 15.92 7.12 6.32
CA MET A 365 14.73 6.38 6.78
C MET A 365 13.43 7.18 6.64
N LEU A 366 13.50 8.52 6.64
CA LEU A 366 12.34 9.40 6.52
C LEU A 366 11.99 9.76 5.06
N VAL A 367 12.95 9.66 4.15
CA VAL A 367 12.78 10.06 2.74
C VAL A 367 12.70 8.88 1.77
N ILE A 368 13.02 7.67 2.21
CA ILE A 368 13.04 6.46 1.38
C ILE A 368 11.73 6.23 0.61
N ASP A 369 10.58 6.47 1.23
CA ASP A 369 9.26 6.34 0.60
C ASP A 369 8.91 7.47 -0.37
N ARG A 370 9.56 8.63 -0.24
CA ARG A 370 9.39 9.76 -1.18
C ARG A 370 10.29 9.65 -2.40
N VAL A 371 11.53 9.20 -2.24
CA VAL A 371 12.53 9.18 -3.33
C VAL A 371 12.42 7.90 -4.17
N GLY A 372 12.14 6.75 -3.55
CA GLY A 372 12.14 5.44 -4.21
C GLY A 372 13.47 4.71 -4.07
N ARG A 373 13.45 3.39 -4.26
CA ARG A 373 14.59 2.52 -3.87
C ARG A 373 15.69 2.56 -4.93
N LYS A 374 15.34 2.52 -6.21
CA LYS A 374 16.31 2.49 -7.31
C LYS A 374 17.13 3.79 -7.43
N PRO A 375 16.54 5.01 -7.39
CA PRO A 375 17.31 6.25 -7.39
C PRO A 375 18.27 6.38 -6.21
N MET A 376 17.86 5.93 -5.01
CA MET A 376 18.73 5.97 -3.83
C MET A 376 19.95 5.06 -4.01
N LEU A 377 19.75 3.83 -4.49
CA LEU A 377 20.85 2.89 -4.73
C LEU A 377 21.81 3.40 -5.82
N LEU A 378 21.29 4.00 -6.90
CA LEU A 378 22.12 4.60 -7.96
C LEU A 378 22.95 5.79 -7.46
N LEU A 379 22.31 6.72 -6.74
CA LEU A 379 22.99 7.87 -6.16
C LEU A 379 24.06 7.42 -5.16
N GLY A 380 23.69 6.51 -4.26
CA GLY A 380 24.58 5.91 -3.27
C GLY A 380 25.80 5.28 -3.89
N SER A 381 25.60 4.36 -4.85
CA SER A 381 26.70 3.71 -5.54
C SER A 381 27.61 4.69 -6.28
N THR A 382 27.05 5.75 -6.88
CA THR A 382 27.83 6.75 -7.61
C THR A 382 28.74 7.54 -6.68
N VAL A 383 28.21 8.03 -5.56
CA VAL A 383 29.00 8.77 -4.56
C VAL A 383 30.07 7.87 -3.93
N MET A 384 29.69 6.64 -3.57
CA MET A 384 30.62 5.65 -3.02
C MET A 384 31.72 5.27 -4.01
N PHE A 385 31.37 5.11 -5.29
CA PHE A 385 32.31 4.80 -6.37
C PHE A 385 33.38 5.89 -6.49
N ILE A 386 32.95 7.15 -6.60
CA ILE A 386 33.85 8.30 -6.71
C ILE A 386 34.77 8.38 -5.49
N ALA A 387 34.22 8.23 -4.29
CA ALA A 387 34.98 8.28 -3.04
C ALA A 387 36.04 7.16 -2.96
N MET A 388 35.71 5.93 -3.36
CA MET A 388 36.65 4.80 -3.37
C MET A 388 37.76 4.96 -4.41
N ILE A 389 37.44 5.50 -5.60
CA ILE A 389 38.46 5.82 -6.61
C ILE A 389 39.42 6.88 -6.08
N ILE A 390 38.91 7.97 -5.50
CA ILE A 390 39.75 9.05 -4.98
C ILE A 390 40.64 8.56 -3.84
N ALA A 391 40.08 7.81 -2.88
CA ALA A 391 40.86 7.21 -1.79
C ALA A 391 41.95 6.26 -2.34
N GLY A 392 41.61 5.40 -3.30
CA GLY A 392 42.56 4.50 -3.96
C GLY A 392 43.70 5.24 -4.65
N VAL A 393 43.41 6.31 -5.41
CA VAL A 393 44.43 7.13 -6.10
C VAL A 393 45.35 7.84 -5.10
N ILE A 394 44.80 8.38 -4.01
CA ILE A 394 45.60 9.04 -2.97
C ILE A 394 46.55 8.01 -2.32
N VAL A 395 46.06 6.83 -1.96
CA VAL A 395 46.90 5.76 -1.39
C VAL A 395 47.95 5.31 -2.40
N ALA A 396 47.61 5.15 -3.67
CA ALA A 396 48.55 4.75 -4.71
C ALA A 396 49.72 5.74 -4.83
N LYS A 397 49.45 7.04 -4.72
CA LYS A 397 50.45 8.11 -4.89
C LYS A 397 51.29 8.36 -3.65
N PHE A 398 50.70 8.30 -2.45
CA PHE A 398 51.32 8.84 -1.23
C PHE A 398 51.68 7.80 -0.15
N ARG A 399 51.31 6.51 -0.33
CA ARG A 399 51.57 5.45 0.67
C ARG A 399 53.03 5.26 1.10
N HIS A 400 53.98 5.75 0.29
CA HIS A 400 55.42 5.60 0.54
C HIS A 400 55.99 6.70 1.46
N ASP A 401 55.30 7.83 1.61
CA ASP A 401 55.73 8.95 2.46
C ASP A 401 54.52 9.74 3.02
N TRP A 402 53.84 9.16 4.01
CA TRP A 402 52.77 9.86 4.72
C TRP A 402 53.24 11.05 5.56
N PRO A 403 54.40 11.01 6.26
CA PRO A 403 54.90 12.16 7.00
C PRO A 403 55.13 13.41 6.13
N GLY A 404 55.55 13.24 4.87
CA GLY A 404 55.68 14.33 3.89
C GLY A 404 54.34 14.82 3.31
N HIS A 405 53.26 14.03 3.44
CA HIS A 405 51.96 14.31 2.82
C HIS A 405 50.74 14.12 3.76
N PRO A 406 50.72 14.74 4.96
CA PRO A 406 49.65 14.54 5.94
C PRO A 406 48.27 15.03 5.44
N ALA A 407 48.24 16.10 4.62
CA ALA A 407 47.01 16.61 4.02
C ALA A 407 46.35 15.59 3.07
N ALA A 408 47.16 14.81 2.34
CA ALA A 408 46.66 13.76 1.47
C ALA A 408 46.03 12.61 2.28
N GLY A 409 46.67 12.20 3.39
CA GLY A 409 46.13 11.20 4.32
C GLY A 409 44.76 11.62 4.88
N TRP A 410 44.63 12.84 5.40
CA TRP A 410 43.35 13.37 5.89
C TRP A 410 42.30 13.54 4.79
N THR A 411 42.71 13.84 3.56
CA THR A 411 41.78 13.89 2.42
C THR A 411 41.20 12.49 2.13
N ALA A 412 42.03 11.45 2.14
CA ALA A 412 41.53 10.07 2.00
C ALA A 412 40.59 9.68 3.13
N VAL A 413 40.88 10.07 4.38
CA VAL A 413 39.97 9.88 5.53
C VAL A 413 38.61 10.55 5.29
N ALA A 414 38.60 11.80 4.81
CA ALA A 414 37.37 12.53 4.53
C ALA A 414 36.52 11.83 3.44
N PHE A 415 37.15 11.31 2.39
CA PHE A 415 36.42 10.54 1.37
C PHE A 415 35.91 9.19 1.88
N ILE A 416 36.61 8.55 2.82
CA ILE A 416 36.08 7.36 3.51
C ILE A 416 34.84 7.73 4.33
N TRP A 417 34.81 8.88 5.01
CA TRP A 417 33.60 9.34 5.70
C TRP A 417 32.46 9.66 4.74
N VAL A 418 32.73 10.31 3.60
CA VAL A 418 31.71 10.53 2.55
C VAL A 418 31.16 9.20 2.03
N TYR A 419 32.03 8.23 1.80
CA TYR A 419 31.65 6.87 1.39
C TYR A 419 30.71 6.20 2.42
N VAL A 420 31.07 6.23 3.72
CA VAL A 420 30.25 5.63 4.78
C VAL A 420 28.93 6.38 4.94
N GLY A 421 28.95 7.71 4.89
CA GLY A 421 27.74 8.54 4.95
C GLY A 421 26.80 8.26 3.78
N ALA A 422 27.34 8.12 2.56
CA ALA A 422 26.56 7.76 1.37
C ALA A 422 25.93 6.38 1.51
N PHE A 423 26.66 5.37 1.99
CA PHE A 423 26.12 4.05 2.26
C PHE A 423 24.95 4.11 3.27
N GLY A 424 25.14 4.78 4.40
CA GLY A 424 24.11 4.93 5.43
C GLY A 424 22.87 5.67 4.92
N ALA A 425 23.07 6.66 4.04
CA ALA A 425 21.98 7.41 3.44
C ALA A 425 21.22 6.64 2.33
N THR A 426 21.75 5.50 1.85
CA THR A 426 21.23 4.81 0.66
C THR A 426 21.16 3.29 0.84
N TRP A 427 22.23 2.56 0.53
CA TRP A 427 22.34 1.10 0.54
C TRP A 427 22.02 0.46 1.89
N GLY A 428 22.27 1.16 3.00
CA GLY A 428 21.94 0.70 4.34
C GLY A 428 20.45 0.36 4.48
N PRO A 429 19.55 1.36 4.48
CA PRO A 429 18.11 1.12 4.60
C PRO A 429 17.46 0.55 3.33
N ALA A 430 17.88 0.99 2.13
CA ALA A 430 17.15 0.67 0.89
C ALA A 430 17.20 -0.81 0.50
N SER A 431 18.31 -1.50 0.77
CA SER A 431 18.49 -2.91 0.43
C SER A 431 17.52 -3.82 1.20
N TRP A 432 17.41 -3.63 2.52
CA TRP A 432 16.55 -4.42 3.40
C TRP A 432 15.07 -4.15 3.13
N THR A 433 14.71 -2.90 2.87
CA THR A 433 13.35 -2.55 2.44
C THR A 433 12.98 -3.26 1.14
N LEU A 434 13.86 -3.20 0.14
CA LEU A 434 13.60 -3.80 -1.16
C LEU A 434 13.49 -5.33 -1.11
N VAL A 435 14.32 -6.00 -0.31
CA VAL A 435 14.21 -7.47 -0.08
C VAL A 435 12.84 -7.85 0.51
N SER A 436 12.19 -6.97 1.27
CA SER A 436 10.86 -7.23 1.82
C SER A 436 9.70 -6.98 0.83
N GLU A 437 9.93 -6.11 -0.17
CA GLU A 437 8.90 -5.66 -1.14
C GLU A 437 8.81 -6.55 -2.40
N ILE A 438 9.86 -7.30 -2.73
CA ILE A 438 9.92 -8.10 -3.98
C ILE A 438 9.03 -9.35 -3.93
N PHE A 439 8.70 -9.88 -2.75
CA PHE A 439 8.08 -11.19 -2.63
C PHE A 439 6.55 -11.15 -2.38
N PRO A 440 5.77 -12.04 -3.03
CA PRO A 440 4.36 -12.24 -2.71
C PRO A 440 4.17 -12.83 -1.30
N LEU A 441 2.97 -12.67 -0.74
CA LEU A 441 2.67 -12.94 0.67
C LEU A 441 3.05 -14.36 1.11
N SER A 442 2.73 -15.37 0.27
CA SER A 442 2.97 -16.79 0.57
C SER A 442 4.44 -17.16 0.74
N ILE A 443 5.37 -16.46 0.07
CA ILE A 443 6.79 -16.79 0.10
C ILE A 443 7.67 -15.70 0.73
N ARG A 444 7.10 -14.56 1.10
CA ARG A 444 7.84 -13.36 1.55
C ARG A 444 8.82 -13.65 2.68
N ALA A 445 8.39 -14.36 3.71
CA ALA A 445 9.25 -14.65 4.85
C ALA A 445 10.49 -15.48 4.45
N LYS A 446 10.31 -16.51 3.61
CA LYS A 446 11.41 -17.38 3.17
C LYS A 446 12.31 -16.71 2.14
N GLY A 447 11.72 -15.96 1.21
CA GLY A 447 12.46 -15.14 0.24
C GLY A 447 13.34 -14.10 0.93
N ALA A 448 12.80 -13.37 1.91
CA ALA A 448 13.56 -12.41 2.71
C ALA A 448 14.68 -13.08 3.52
N SER A 449 14.43 -14.24 4.11
CA SER A 449 15.46 -15.06 4.79
C SER A 449 16.61 -15.45 3.86
N PHE A 450 16.32 -15.82 2.61
CA PHE A 450 17.34 -16.15 1.62
C PHE A 450 18.14 -14.91 1.15
N GLY A 451 17.49 -13.74 1.07
CA GLY A 451 18.19 -12.47 0.90
C GLY A 451 19.14 -12.19 2.07
N ALA A 452 18.66 -12.35 3.31
CA ALA A 452 19.47 -12.16 4.51
C ALA A 452 20.66 -13.13 4.60
N SER A 453 20.51 -14.40 4.17
CA SER A 453 21.63 -15.34 4.15
C SER A 453 22.72 -14.94 3.15
N SER A 454 22.35 -14.32 2.02
CA SER A 454 23.30 -13.67 1.10
C SER A 454 24.12 -12.60 1.80
N ASN A 455 23.48 -11.77 2.62
CA ASN A 455 24.17 -10.72 3.38
C ASN A 455 25.23 -11.35 4.31
N TRP A 456 24.88 -12.33 5.13
CA TRP A 456 25.82 -13.00 6.04
C TRP A 456 26.95 -13.72 5.32
N LEU A 457 26.66 -14.43 4.22
CA LEU A 457 27.65 -15.16 3.43
C LEU A 457 28.66 -14.22 2.76
N ASN A 458 28.17 -13.13 2.14
CA ASN A 458 29.05 -12.17 1.49
C ASN A 458 29.82 -11.33 2.52
N ASN A 459 29.23 -11.03 3.67
CA ASN A 459 29.92 -10.38 4.78
C ASN A 459 31.09 -11.26 5.28
N PHE A 460 30.88 -12.57 5.42
CA PHE A 460 31.96 -13.53 5.74
C PHE A 460 33.10 -13.43 4.73
N ALA A 461 32.79 -13.46 3.43
CA ALA A 461 33.79 -13.40 2.37
C ALA A 461 34.59 -12.09 2.44
N VAL A 462 33.91 -10.95 2.55
CA VAL A 462 34.55 -9.63 2.65
C VAL A 462 35.43 -9.55 3.89
N ALA A 463 34.93 -9.92 5.07
CA ALA A 463 35.70 -9.91 6.32
C ALA A 463 36.95 -10.80 6.23
N PHE A 464 36.86 -11.96 5.57
CA PHE A 464 37.96 -12.88 5.43
C PHE A 464 39.06 -12.40 4.46
N PHE A 465 38.67 -11.94 3.27
CA PHE A 465 39.62 -11.62 2.19
C PHE A 465 40.27 -10.24 2.31
N VAL A 466 39.66 -9.30 3.04
CA VAL A 466 40.14 -7.91 3.10
C VAL A 466 41.53 -7.75 3.70
N PRO A 467 41.90 -8.37 4.84
CA PRO A 467 43.25 -8.17 5.38
C PRO A 467 44.36 -8.67 4.43
N PRO A 468 44.24 -9.86 3.79
CA PRO A 468 45.15 -10.25 2.71
C PRO A 468 45.19 -9.26 1.55
N MET A 469 44.03 -8.73 1.11
CA MET A 469 43.96 -7.74 0.03
C MET A 469 44.66 -6.42 0.41
N LEU A 470 44.42 -5.88 1.60
CA LEU A 470 45.09 -4.65 2.08
C LEU A 470 46.61 -4.82 2.15
N SER A 471 47.09 -5.99 2.56
CA SER A 471 48.52 -6.29 2.61
C SER A 471 49.13 -6.43 1.21
N ALA A 472 48.49 -7.19 0.32
CA ALA A 472 49.04 -7.51 -1.00
C ALA A 472 48.82 -6.41 -2.05
N TRP A 473 47.62 -5.82 -2.09
CA TRP A 473 47.20 -4.90 -3.15
C TRP A 473 47.18 -3.43 -2.70
N ALA A 474 47.06 -3.18 -1.39
CA ALA A 474 46.98 -1.85 -0.78
C ALA A 474 45.92 -0.94 -1.44
N TRP A 475 46.33 -0.03 -2.32
CA TRP A 475 45.40 0.84 -3.07
C TRP A 475 44.45 0.05 -3.98
N GLY A 476 44.90 -1.11 -4.48
CA GLY A 476 44.10 -2.00 -5.32
C GLY A 476 42.83 -2.50 -4.62
N THR A 477 42.81 -2.57 -3.28
CA THR A 477 41.63 -2.96 -2.50
C THR A 477 40.49 -1.95 -2.66
N TYR A 478 40.79 -0.64 -2.68
CA TYR A 478 39.78 0.41 -2.88
C TYR A 478 39.22 0.37 -4.30
N ILE A 479 40.10 0.18 -5.29
CA ILE A 479 39.70 0.06 -6.71
C ILE A 479 38.88 -1.20 -6.94
N PHE A 480 39.20 -2.30 -6.27
CA PHE A 480 38.41 -3.53 -6.32
C PHE A 480 36.95 -3.28 -5.89
N PHE A 481 36.72 -2.61 -4.76
CA PHE A 481 35.37 -2.25 -4.34
C PHE A 481 34.71 -1.23 -5.28
N ALA A 482 35.47 -0.29 -5.85
CA ALA A 482 34.96 0.61 -6.87
C ALA A 482 34.45 -0.13 -8.11
N VAL A 483 35.13 -1.20 -8.55
CA VAL A 483 34.66 -2.04 -9.67
C VAL A 483 33.33 -2.72 -9.33
N PHE A 484 33.17 -3.24 -8.12
CA PHE A 484 31.88 -3.81 -7.68
C PHE A 484 30.78 -2.76 -7.57
N LEU A 485 31.09 -1.53 -7.15
CA LEU A 485 30.15 -0.41 -7.14
C LEU A 485 29.73 -0.04 -8.56
N ALA A 486 30.65 0.00 -9.53
CA ALA A 486 30.34 0.24 -10.94
C ALA A 486 29.46 -0.87 -11.53
N ALA A 487 29.79 -2.14 -11.26
CA ALA A 487 28.95 -3.28 -11.65
C ALA A 487 27.57 -3.21 -10.99
N GLY A 488 27.49 -2.77 -9.73
CA GLY A 488 26.26 -2.52 -9.00
C GLY A 488 25.42 -1.42 -9.65
N ILE A 489 26.02 -0.31 -10.11
CA ILE A 489 25.33 0.76 -10.86
C ILE A 489 24.69 0.18 -12.12
N VAL A 490 25.46 -0.56 -12.91
CA VAL A 490 24.97 -1.18 -14.16
C VAL A 490 23.83 -2.14 -13.85
N TRP A 491 24.00 -3.03 -12.87
CA TRP A 491 22.96 -4.00 -12.50
C TRP A 491 21.70 -3.34 -11.95
N VAL A 492 21.82 -2.36 -11.05
CA VAL A 492 20.67 -1.61 -10.52
C VAL A 492 19.94 -0.88 -11.66
N TRP A 493 20.67 -0.31 -12.61
CA TRP A 493 20.08 0.38 -13.74
C TRP A 493 19.23 -0.53 -14.63
N PHE A 494 19.77 -1.69 -15.03
CA PHE A 494 19.13 -2.57 -16.02
C PHE A 494 18.24 -3.66 -15.44
N CYS A 495 18.59 -4.22 -14.28
CA CYS A 495 17.95 -5.43 -13.75
C CYS A 495 17.01 -5.16 -12.58
N LEU A 496 17.21 -4.08 -11.82
CA LEU A 496 16.39 -3.78 -10.64
C LEU A 496 15.15 -2.96 -11.04
N PRO A 497 13.93 -3.46 -10.81
CA PRO A 497 12.70 -2.69 -10.95
C PRO A 497 12.56 -1.70 -9.78
N GLU A 498 11.83 -0.60 -10.01
CA GLU A 498 11.44 0.28 -8.92
C GLU A 498 10.24 -0.31 -8.18
N THR A 499 10.32 -0.32 -6.84
CA THR A 499 9.28 -0.90 -5.96
C THR A 499 8.44 0.15 -5.26
N LYS A 500 8.81 1.44 -5.36
CA LYS A 500 8.06 2.55 -4.75
C LYS A 500 6.59 2.56 -5.18
N GLY A 501 5.70 2.37 -4.21
CA GLY A 501 4.25 2.45 -4.43
C GLY A 501 3.67 1.30 -5.27
N ALA A 502 4.48 0.27 -5.55
CA ALA A 502 4.03 -0.91 -6.29
C ALA A 502 3.15 -1.79 -5.41
N THR A 503 1.98 -2.18 -5.92
CA THR A 503 1.15 -3.19 -5.28
C THR A 503 1.75 -4.59 -5.47
N LEU A 504 1.28 -5.58 -4.72
CA LEU A 504 1.68 -6.98 -4.93
C LEU A 504 1.34 -7.46 -6.35
N GLU A 505 0.26 -6.94 -6.92
CA GLU A 505 -0.19 -7.22 -8.29
C GLU A 505 0.72 -6.56 -9.33
N ASP A 506 1.28 -5.38 -9.04
CA ASP A 506 2.28 -4.74 -9.90
C ASP A 506 3.61 -5.52 -9.89
N MET A 507 4.02 -6.04 -8.74
CA MET A 507 5.19 -6.91 -8.65
C MET A 507 4.97 -8.23 -9.42
N ASP A 508 3.75 -8.75 -9.44
CA ASP A 508 3.38 -9.88 -10.29
C ASP A 508 3.51 -9.58 -11.78
N ARG A 509 3.15 -8.38 -12.24
CA ARG A 509 3.38 -7.94 -13.63
C ARG A 509 4.86 -7.84 -13.95
N VAL A 510 5.67 -7.28 -13.05
CA VAL A 510 7.13 -7.16 -13.23
C VAL A 510 7.80 -8.52 -13.39
N PHE A 511 7.33 -9.54 -12.67
CA PHE A 511 7.89 -10.89 -12.74
C PHE A 511 7.11 -11.85 -13.66
N ASN A 512 6.09 -11.38 -14.38
CA ASN A 512 5.16 -12.19 -15.18
C ASN A 512 4.57 -13.39 -14.40
N SER A 513 4.05 -13.11 -13.21
CA SER A 513 3.48 -14.08 -12.27
C SER A 513 2.00 -13.79 -12.00
N ARG A 514 1.27 -14.79 -11.47
CA ARG A 514 -0.10 -14.65 -10.93
C ARG A 514 -0.20 -15.07 -9.46
N THR A 515 0.95 -15.25 -8.79
CA THR A 515 1.00 -15.78 -7.43
C THR A 515 0.41 -14.82 -6.40
N GLY A 516 0.68 -13.52 -6.53
CA GLY A 516 0.08 -12.46 -5.72
C GLY A 516 -1.44 -12.30 -5.89
N GLU A 517 -1.96 -12.39 -7.11
CA GLU A 517 -3.43 -12.39 -7.37
C GLU A 517 -4.11 -13.57 -6.64
N GLN A 518 -3.52 -14.76 -6.75
CA GLN A 518 -4.05 -15.95 -6.09
C GLN A 518 -3.91 -15.89 -4.57
N ASP A 519 -2.81 -15.34 -4.06
CA ASP A 519 -2.60 -15.12 -2.63
C ASP A 519 -3.66 -14.16 -2.06
N ALA A 520 -4.02 -13.11 -2.80
CA ALA A 520 -5.06 -12.16 -2.40
C ALA A 520 -6.43 -12.84 -2.27
N ILE A 521 -6.80 -13.72 -3.22
CA ILE A 521 -8.05 -14.50 -3.17
C ILE A 521 -8.07 -15.43 -1.94
N LEU A 522 -6.97 -16.17 -1.71
CA LEU A 522 -6.85 -17.07 -0.57
C LEU A 522 -6.93 -16.33 0.78
N LEU A 523 -6.34 -15.14 0.85
CA LEU A 523 -6.41 -14.31 2.06
C LEU A 523 -7.83 -13.77 2.27
N ALA A 524 -8.52 -13.33 1.23
CA ALA A 524 -9.91 -12.88 1.33
C ALA A 524 -10.83 -13.99 1.85
N GLN A 525 -10.67 -15.22 1.34
CA GLN A 525 -11.39 -16.39 1.86
C GLN A 525 -11.07 -16.65 3.33
N ALA A 526 -9.79 -16.56 3.72
CA ALA A 526 -9.39 -16.75 5.11
C ALA A 526 -9.96 -15.67 6.05
N ARG A 527 -10.11 -14.42 5.59
CA ARG A 527 -10.78 -13.34 6.33
C ARG A 527 -12.26 -13.64 6.55
N SER A 528 -12.97 -14.06 5.51
CA SER A 528 -14.39 -14.46 5.62
C SER A 528 -14.58 -15.58 6.65
N ASP A 529 -13.74 -16.62 6.61
CA ASP A 529 -13.91 -17.82 7.44
C ASP A 529 -13.65 -17.59 8.94
N VAL A 530 -12.81 -16.63 9.29
CA VAL A 530 -12.62 -16.23 10.70
C VAL A 530 -13.70 -15.25 11.19
N GLY A 531 -14.68 -14.94 10.34
CA GLY A 531 -15.77 -14.03 10.63
C GLY A 531 -15.28 -12.59 10.82
N LEU A 532 -14.26 -12.18 10.07
CA LEU A 532 -13.78 -10.80 10.05
C LEU A 532 -14.80 -9.90 9.38
N ASP A 533 -15.35 -10.33 8.25
CA ASP A 533 -16.43 -9.63 7.55
C ASP A 533 -17.63 -9.41 8.48
N GLN A 534 -17.98 -10.40 9.30
CA GLN A 534 -19.04 -10.29 10.31
C GLN A 534 -18.70 -9.31 11.44
N LEU A 535 -17.43 -9.19 11.83
CA LEU A 535 -16.99 -8.26 12.87
C LEU A 535 -16.86 -6.83 12.33
N ASP A 536 -16.44 -6.67 11.09
CA ASP A 536 -16.43 -5.40 10.34
C ASP A 536 -17.87 -4.90 10.19
N HIS A 537 -18.81 -5.81 9.88
CA HIS A 537 -20.24 -5.55 9.89
C HIS A 537 -20.76 -5.22 11.30
N ALA A 538 -20.41 -5.98 12.35
CA ALA A 538 -20.87 -5.72 13.71
C ALA A 538 -20.34 -4.39 14.28
N THR A 539 -19.06 -4.06 14.03
CA THR A 539 -18.44 -2.79 14.46
C THR A 539 -19.00 -1.60 13.67
N ALA A 540 -19.33 -1.79 12.40
CA ALA A 540 -20.05 -0.80 11.61
C ALA A 540 -21.50 -0.60 12.12
N VAL A 541 -22.19 -1.68 12.48
CA VAL A 541 -23.54 -1.65 13.09
C VAL A 541 -23.52 -1.02 14.49
N GLU A 542 -22.49 -1.23 15.29
CA GLU A 542 -22.35 -0.64 16.63
C GLU A 542 -22.00 0.87 16.55
N LYS A 543 -21.17 1.27 15.57
CA LYS A 543 -20.92 2.68 15.22
C LYS A 543 -22.14 3.40 14.63
N LEU A 544 -23.01 2.69 13.92
CA LEU A 544 -24.29 3.21 13.42
C LEU A 544 -25.38 3.18 14.50
N GLY A 545 -25.31 2.21 15.42
CA GLY A 545 -26.26 2.01 16.52
C GLY A 545 -26.08 2.98 17.68
N SER A 546 -24.89 3.53 17.92
CA SER A 546 -24.71 4.63 18.88
C SER A 546 -25.30 5.96 18.41
N MET A 547 -25.69 6.07 17.13
CA MET A 547 -26.48 7.19 16.59
C MET A 547 -27.99 6.93 16.56
N TYR A 548 -28.45 5.68 16.74
CA TYR A 548 -29.87 5.33 16.72
C TYR A 548 -30.16 4.14 17.66
N ILE A 549 -30.65 4.43 18.87
CA ILE A 549 -31.43 3.46 19.65
C ILE A 549 -32.75 4.11 20.04
N GLU A 550 -33.78 3.79 19.26
CA GLU A 550 -35.06 3.32 19.78
C GLU A 550 -35.76 2.51 18.68
N GLU A 551 -36.52 1.49 19.10
CA GLU A 551 -37.38 0.59 18.30
C GLU A 551 -36.71 -0.54 17.50
N GLU A 552 -36.62 -1.74 18.09
CA GLU A 552 -37.62 -2.80 17.89
C GLU A 552 -37.09 -4.16 18.41
N LYS A 553 -37.79 -4.73 19.40
CA LYS A 553 -37.66 -6.13 19.81
C LYS A 553 -39.04 -6.79 19.74
N SER A 554 -39.29 -7.63 18.74
CA SER A 554 -40.20 -8.79 18.77
C SER A 554 -40.07 -9.51 17.43
N SER A 555 -40.28 -10.80 17.19
CA SER A 555 -40.57 -12.01 17.96
C SER A 555 -40.35 -13.17 16.98
N VAL A 556 -39.85 -14.32 17.45
CA VAL A 556 -39.64 -15.52 16.60
C VAL A 556 -40.84 -16.46 16.78
N ARG A 557 -41.48 -16.86 15.66
CA ARG A 557 -42.29 -18.08 15.56
C ARG A 557 -42.16 -18.70 14.17
N GLU A 558 -42.00 -20.03 14.15
CA GLU A 558 -41.97 -20.89 12.97
C GLU A 558 -43.37 -21.08 12.36
N ASN A 559 -43.50 -20.91 11.04
CA ASN A 559 -44.20 -21.85 10.14
C ASN A 559 -44.09 -21.44 8.67
N THR A 560 -43.75 -22.42 7.82
CA THR A 560 -43.89 -22.48 6.34
C THR A 560 -43.66 -21.17 5.55
N MET A 561 -42.40 -20.79 5.37
CA MET A 561 -42.01 -19.62 4.56
C MET A 561 -41.96 -19.94 3.07
N VAL A 562 -42.68 -19.18 2.25
CA VAL A 562 -42.36 -19.00 0.83
C VAL A 562 -41.19 -18.03 0.75
N THR A 563 -40.17 -18.35 -0.04
CA THR A 563 -38.94 -17.55 -0.16
C THR A 563 -39.21 -16.21 -0.86
N SER A 564 -38.53 -15.15 -0.42
CA SER A 564 -38.59 -13.82 -1.04
C SER A 564 -38.38 -13.87 -2.57
N PRO A 565 -39.10 -13.07 -3.36
CA PRO A 565 -38.94 -13.06 -4.81
C PRO A 565 -37.51 -12.70 -5.24
N THR A 566 -36.83 -13.64 -5.89
CA THR A 566 -35.48 -13.41 -6.41
C THR A 566 -35.52 -12.42 -7.57
N THR A 567 -34.64 -11.42 -7.56
CA THR A 567 -34.51 -10.43 -8.66
C THR A 567 -33.10 -10.48 -9.23
N LEU A 568 -32.96 -10.57 -10.55
CA LEU A 568 -31.65 -10.60 -11.20
C LEU A 568 -31.25 -9.19 -11.64
N ILE A 569 -30.09 -8.69 -11.21
CA ILE A 569 -29.59 -7.35 -11.58
C ILE A 569 -28.29 -7.50 -12.36
N ILE A 570 -28.31 -7.15 -13.64
CA ILE A 570 -27.15 -7.29 -14.53
C ILE A 570 -26.36 -5.97 -14.55
N GLY A 571 -25.20 -5.95 -13.92
CA GLY A 571 -24.29 -4.80 -13.81
C GLY A 571 -24.13 -4.31 -12.37
N CYS A 572 -22.88 -4.16 -11.92
CA CYS A 572 -22.51 -3.69 -10.57
C CYS A 572 -21.82 -2.31 -10.61
N GLY A 573 -22.28 -1.43 -11.50
CA GLY A 573 -21.83 -0.03 -11.58
C GLY A 573 -22.43 0.84 -10.46
N ILE A 574 -23.15 1.90 -10.83
CA ILE A 574 -23.81 2.78 -9.86
C ILE A 574 -25.26 2.31 -9.59
N ALA A 575 -26.05 2.13 -10.65
CA ALA A 575 -27.47 1.81 -10.52
C ALA A 575 -27.74 0.42 -9.92
N GLY A 576 -26.94 -0.58 -10.30
CA GLY A 576 -27.13 -1.97 -9.86
C GLY A 576 -27.13 -2.13 -8.34
N PRO A 577 -26.07 -1.70 -7.64
CA PRO A 577 -26.02 -1.76 -6.19
C PRO A 577 -27.14 -0.95 -5.51
N VAL A 578 -27.42 0.25 -6.00
CA VAL A 578 -28.44 1.12 -5.41
C VAL A 578 -29.82 0.49 -5.50
N LEU A 579 -30.18 -0.02 -6.68
CA LEU A 579 -31.45 -0.71 -6.88
C LEU A 579 -31.53 -1.99 -6.03
N ALA A 580 -30.45 -2.77 -5.95
CA ALA A 580 -30.43 -3.98 -5.14
C ALA A 580 -30.73 -3.68 -3.67
N THR A 581 -30.08 -2.65 -3.10
CA THR A 581 -30.36 -2.21 -1.73
C THR A 581 -31.81 -1.75 -1.55
N LEU A 582 -32.35 -0.96 -2.47
CA LEU A 582 -33.75 -0.51 -2.39
C LEU A 582 -34.72 -1.69 -2.45
N LEU A 583 -34.48 -2.67 -3.32
CA LEU A 583 -35.32 -3.87 -3.44
C LEU A 583 -35.20 -4.78 -2.22
N LYS A 584 -34.00 -4.95 -1.66
CA LYS A 584 -33.80 -5.73 -0.43
C LYS A 584 -34.64 -5.18 0.72
N ARG A 585 -34.72 -3.85 0.87
CA ARG A 585 -35.57 -3.19 1.88
C ARG A 585 -37.07 -3.37 1.65
N ARG A 586 -37.48 -3.65 0.42
CA ARG A 586 -38.88 -3.97 0.03
C ARG A 586 -39.18 -5.47 0.06
N GLY A 587 -38.29 -6.29 0.63
CA GLY A 587 -38.52 -7.73 0.85
C GLY A 587 -38.15 -8.66 -0.31
N TYR A 588 -37.47 -8.15 -1.35
CA TYR A 588 -36.95 -8.96 -2.46
C TYR A 588 -35.60 -9.62 -2.12
N ALA A 589 -35.24 -10.64 -2.88
CA ALA A 589 -33.91 -11.29 -2.83
C ALA A 589 -33.09 -10.94 -4.10
N PRO A 590 -32.46 -9.77 -4.17
CA PRO A 590 -31.67 -9.38 -5.33
C PRO A 590 -30.35 -10.18 -5.42
N ILE A 591 -29.94 -10.50 -6.65
CA ILE A 591 -28.63 -11.04 -6.99
C ILE A 591 -28.02 -10.11 -8.05
N VAL A 592 -26.86 -9.53 -7.76
CA VAL A 592 -26.15 -8.61 -8.66
C VAL A 592 -25.05 -9.36 -9.41
N PHE A 593 -25.02 -9.24 -10.73
CA PHE A 593 -24.04 -9.89 -11.60
C PHE A 593 -23.11 -8.84 -12.20
N GLU A 594 -21.81 -9.05 -12.12
CA GLU A 594 -20.79 -8.18 -12.72
C GLU A 594 -19.95 -9.00 -13.71
N LYS A 595 -19.73 -8.47 -14.91
CA LYS A 595 -18.96 -9.17 -15.95
C LYS A 595 -17.46 -9.16 -15.67
N VAL A 596 -16.97 -8.17 -14.92
CA VAL A 596 -15.55 -8.10 -14.53
C VAL A 596 -15.33 -8.84 -13.21
N GLY A 597 -14.21 -9.56 -13.09
CA GLY A 597 -13.86 -10.33 -11.87
C GLY A 597 -13.41 -9.47 -10.68
N VAL A 598 -13.02 -8.21 -10.94
CA VAL A 598 -12.73 -7.18 -9.93
C VAL A 598 -13.32 -5.88 -10.46
N LEU A 599 -14.07 -5.16 -9.64
CA LEU A 599 -14.52 -3.81 -9.95
C LEU A 599 -13.29 -2.91 -10.17
N GLY A 600 -12.92 -2.72 -11.43
CA GLY A 600 -11.76 -1.93 -11.81
C GLY A 600 -11.96 -0.44 -11.56
N ASP A 601 -10.85 0.27 -11.42
CA ASP A 601 -10.80 1.74 -11.33
C ASP A 601 -11.04 2.38 -12.72
N ALA A 602 -12.18 2.06 -13.34
CA ALA A 602 -12.54 2.47 -14.70
C ALA A 602 -13.31 3.81 -14.68
N GLY A 603 -12.58 4.91 -14.57
CA GLY A 603 -13.10 6.28 -14.65
C GLY A 603 -12.41 7.21 -13.66
N ALA A 604 -12.40 8.52 -13.94
CA ALA A 604 -11.73 9.50 -13.07
C ALA A 604 -12.59 9.87 -11.85
N SER A 605 -13.74 10.51 -12.07
CA SER A 605 -14.64 10.95 -11.00
C SER A 605 -16.07 11.13 -11.51
N LEU A 606 -17.01 11.32 -10.59
CA LEU A 606 -18.42 11.62 -10.84
C LEU A 606 -18.81 12.87 -10.05
N LEU A 607 -19.67 13.70 -10.63
CA LEU A 607 -20.34 14.77 -9.89
C LEU A 607 -21.74 14.29 -9.50
N ILE A 608 -21.94 13.98 -8.22
CA ILE A 608 -23.26 13.63 -7.70
C ILE A 608 -23.96 14.93 -7.29
N GLN A 609 -25.09 15.21 -7.93
CA GLN A 609 -25.89 16.42 -7.75
C GLN A 609 -27.03 16.14 -6.76
N PRO A 610 -27.72 17.17 -6.24
CA PRO A 610 -28.75 16.99 -5.20
C PRO A 610 -29.82 15.94 -5.51
N ASN A 611 -30.26 15.81 -6.76
CA ASN A 611 -31.20 14.76 -7.19
C ASN A 611 -30.64 13.34 -7.01
N GLY A 612 -29.34 13.13 -7.26
CA GLY A 612 -28.66 11.87 -6.97
C GLY A 612 -28.42 11.66 -5.48
N MET A 613 -27.98 12.70 -4.76
CA MET A 613 -27.73 12.65 -3.30
C MET A 613 -28.99 12.25 -2.53
N LYS A 614 -30.15 12.78 -2.93
CA LYS A 614 -31.48 12.41 -2.43
C LYS A 614 -31.76 10.91 -2.48
N VAL A 615 -31.34 10.23 -3.54
CA VAL A 615 -31.51 8.77 -3.65
C VAL A 615 -30.48 8.02 -2.80
N LEU A 616 -29.23 8.50 -2.77
CA LEU A 616 -28.19 7.91 -1.90
C LEU A 616 -28.50 8.10 -0.41
N ASP A 617 -29.29 9.11 -0.06
CA ASP A 617 -29.77 9.34 1.30
C ASP A 617 -30.74 8.25 1.75
N LEU A 618 -31.58 7.75 0.84
CA LEU A 618 -32.41 6.57 1.12
C LEU A 618 -31.57 5.36 1.50
N LEU A 619 -30.31 5.28 1.07
CA LEU A 619 -29.39 4.21 1.42
C LEU A 619 -28.66 4.45 2.76
N GLY A 620 -28.74 5.65 3.32
CA GLY A 620 -28.03 6.07 4.53
C GLY A 620 -26.57 6.44 4.29
N ILE A 621 -26.18 6.76 3.05
CA ILE A 621 -24.77 7.07 2.72
C ILE A 621 -24.53 8.52 2.29
N ALA A 622 -25.57 9.31 1.99
CA ALA A 622 -25.43 10.69 1.51
C ALA A 622 -24.68 11.60 2.48
N GLU A 623 -25.00 11.54 3.78
CA GLU A 623 -24.32 12.39 4.78
C GLU A 623 -22.82 12.11 4.86
N SER A 624 -22.43 10.82 4.87
CA SER A 624 -21.01 10.44 4.85
C SER A 624 -20.27 10.98 3.62
N LEU A 625 -20.95 11.03 2.46
CA LEU A 625 -20.38 11.57 1.24
C LEU A 625 -20.26 13.11 1.29
N GLU A 626 -21.19 13.82 1.94
CA GLU A 626 -21.04 15.27 2.14
C GLU A 626 -19.91 15.63 3.13
N GLN A 627 -19.61 14.76 4.08
CA GLN A 627 -18.54 14.96 5.07
C GLN A 627 -17.15 14.67 4.48
N ASP A 628 -17.02 13.57 3.73
CA ASP A 628 -15.75 13.08 3.20
C ASP A 628 -15.27 13.88 1.98
N PHE A 629 -16.19 14.46 1.20
CA PHE A 629 -15.89 15.15 -0.06
C PHE A 629 -16.17 16.65 0.03
N GLN A 630 -15.45 17.45 -0.77
CA GLN A 630 -15.62 18.90 -0.75
C GLN A 630 -16.91 19.29 -1.53
N PRO A 631 -17.88 19.98 -0.87
CA PRO A 631 -19.06 20.49 -1.56
C PRO A 631 -18.72 21.53 -2.61
N LEU A 632 -19.43 21.48 -3.73
CA LEU A 632 -19.33 22.47 -4.79
C LEU A 632 -19.92 23.81 -4.33
N ARG A 633 -19.15 24.89 -4.48
CA ARG A 633 -19.57 26.24 -4.03
C ARG A 633 -20.05 27.15 -5.15
N GLY A 634 -19.76 26.82 -6.40
CA GLY A 634 -20.22 27.60 -7.53
C GLY A 634 -19.70 27.08 -8.86
N PHE A 635 -19.87 27.91 -9.87
CA PHE A 635 -19.48 27.65 -11.25
C PHE A 635 -18.66 28.82 -11.76
N TRP A 636 -17.60 28.51 -12.49
CA TRP A 636 -16.75 29.49 -13.16
C TRP A 636 -16.53 29.08 -14.61
N HIS A 637 -16.61 30.06 -15.50
CA HIS A 637 -16.47 29.90 -16.94
C HIS A 637 -15.46 30.93 -17.44
N GLY A 638 -14.45 30.48 -18.18
CA GLY A 638 -13.43 31.38 -18.71
C GLY A 638 -12.81 30.95 -20.03
N THR A 639 -12.06 31.87 -20.61
CA THR A 639 -11.22 31.66 -21.78
C THR A 639 -9.93 30.92 -21.40
N PRO A 640 -9.15 30.42 -22.37
CA PRO A 640 -7.91 29.69 -22.10
C PRO A 640 -6.91 30.47 -21.23
N ASP A 641 -6.76 31.77 -21.46
CA ASP A 641 -5.86 32.68 -20.73
C ASP A 641 -6.37 33.09 -19.33
N GLY A 642 -7.53 32.56 -18.89
CA GLY A 642 -8.08 32.80 -17.56
C GLY A 642 -9.00 34.01 -17.46
N GLN A 643 -9.38 34.65 -18.57
CA GLN A 643 -10.38 35.72 -18.55
C GLN A 643 -11.75 35.14 -18.18
N THR A 644 -12.40 35.72 -17.18
CA THR A 644 -13.73 35.27 -16.73
C THR A 644 -14.80 35.67 -17.75
N LEU A 645 -15.52 34.68 -18.27
CA LEU A 645 -16.72 34.86 -19.09
C LEU A 645 -17.99 34.96 -18.24
N ALA A 646 -18.07 34.13 -17.20
CA ALA A 646 -19.15 34.12 -16.22
C ALA A 646 -18.71 33.43 -14.93
N SER A 647 -19.33 33.80 -13.80
CA SER A 647 -19.12 33.14 -12.51
C SER A 647 -20.40 33.24 -11.69
N SER A 648 -20.72 32.19 -10.94
CA SER A 648 -21.91 32.15 -10.09
C SER A 648 -21.66 31.32 -8.83
N ALA A 649 -22.15 31.81 -7.69
CA ALA A 649 -22.11 31.10 -6.40
C ALA A 649 -23.33 30.17 -6.18
N LEU A 650 -24.16 29.96 -7.21
CA LEU A 650 -25.45 29.26 -7.11
C LEU A 650 -25.37 27.89 -6.42
N ALA A 651 -24.30 27.14 -6.65
CA ALA A 651 -24.14 25.80 -6.07
C ALA A 651 -24.03 25.83 -4.53
N ALA A 652 -23.61 26.95 -3.93
CA ALA A 652 -23.58 27.10 -2.48
C ALA A 652 -24.99 27.07 -1.85
N GLU A 653 -26.03 27.43 -2.61
CA GLU A 653 -27.42 27.42 -2.15
C GLU A 653 -28.09 26.04 -2.26
N PHE A 654 -27.45 25.08 -2.94
CA PHE A 654 -28.06 23.77 -3.22
C PHE A 654 -28.43 23.02 -1.95
N LYS A 655 -27.57 23.05 -0.92
CA LYS A 655 -27.85 22.39 0.36
C LYS A 655 -29.08 22.99 1.05
N THR A 656 -29.16 24.32 1.11
CA THR A 656 -30.29 25.01 1.74
C THR A 656 -31.59 24.79 0.96
N ARG A 657 -31.54 24.75 -0.37
CA ARG A 657 -32.73 24.65 -1.23
C ARG A 657 -33.23 23.22 -1.44
N TYR A 658 -32.31 22.26 -1.55
CA TYR A 658 -32.62 20.87 -1.95
C TYR A 658 -32.26 19.83 -0.87
N GLY A 659 -31.71 20.25 0.27
CA GLY A 659 -31.27 19.39 1.36
C GLY A 659 -29.82 18.91 1.24
N PHE A 660 -29.27 18.84 0.02
CA PHE A 660 -27.93 18.32 -0.26
C PHE A 660 -27.14 19.23 -1.18
N SER A 661 -25.82 19.22 -1.04
CA SER A 661 -24.87 19.88 -1.93
C SER A 661 -24.58 19.01 -3.16
N ALA A 662 -24.05 19.61 -4.23
CA ALA A 662 -23.36 18.83 -5.27
C ALA A 662 -21.94 18.49 -4.80
N VAL A 663 -21.52 17.24 -4.98
CA VAL A 663 -20.22 16.73 -4.50
C VAL A 663 -19.47 15.99 -5.61
N GLY A 664 -18.19 16.31 -5.77
CA GLY A 664 -17.28 15.58 -6.65
C GLY A 664 -16.71 14.36 -5.94
N ILE A 665 -16.92 13.17 -6.48
CA ILE A 665 -16.55 11.90 -5.85
C ILE A 665 -15.70 11.07 -6.81
N ARG A 666 -14.63 10.42 -6.31
CA ARG A 666 -13.87 9.45 -7.11
C ARG A 666 -14.77 8.25 -7.44
N ARG A 667 -14.83 7.83 -8.70
CA ARG A 667 -15.76 6.77 -9.14
C ARG A 667 -15.48 5.45 -8.43
N SER A 668 -14.20 5.09 -8.30
CA SER A 668 -13.76 3.88 -7.57
C SER A 668 -14.21 3.88 -6.13
N GLU A 669 -14.13 5.02 -5.45
CA GLU A 669 -14.53 5.17 -4.05
C GLU A 669 -16.04 5.00 -3.86
N LEU A 670 -16.86 5.62 -4.73
CA LEU A 670 -18.31 5.43 -4.69
C LEU A 670 -18.72 3.98 -4.98
N ASN A 671 -18.12 3.37 -6.02
CA ASN A 671 -18.37 1.96 -6.36
C ASN A 671 -18.00 1.02 -5.20
N LEU A 672 -16.87 1.26 -4.53
CA LEU A 672 -16.42 0.46 -3.40
C LEU A 672 -17.40 0.56 -2.22
N ARG A 673 -17.85 1.78 -1.89
CA ARG A 673 -18.85 2.00 -0.83
C ARG A 673 -20.18 1.30 -1.14
N LEU A 674 -20.65 1.41 -2.39
CA LEU A 674 -21.85 0.73 -2.84
C LEU A 674 -21.70 -0.80 -2.81
N LYS A 675 -20.55 -1.35 -3.23
CA LYS A 675 -20.27 -2.79 -3.13
C LYS A 675 -20.28 -3.26 -1.67
N ASN A 676 -19.61 -2.52 -0.79
CA ASN A 676 -19.58 -2.85 0.65
C ASN A 676 -20.98 -2.80 1.27
N LEU A 677 -21.84 -1.88 0.82
CA LEU A 677 -23.24 -1.82 1.23
C LEU A 677 -24.03 -3.08 0.83
N LEU A 678 -23.78 -3.62 -0.38
CA LEU A 678 -24.40 -4.89 -0.80
C LEU A 678 -23.99 -6.05 0.11
N LEU A 679 -22.68 -6.18 0.35
CA LEU A 679 -22.13 -7.25 1.19
C LEU A 679 -22.68 -7.15 2.63
N HIS A 680 -22.73 -5.94 3.19
CA HIS A 680 -23.30 -5.67 4.51
C HIS A 680 -24.79 -6.03 4.62
N GLN A 681 -25.55 -5.88 3.54
CA GLN A 681 -26.98 -6.24 3.52
C GLN A 681 -27.23 -7.71 3.14
N GLY A 682 -26.17 -8.52 3.01
CA GLY A 682 -26.27 -9.92 2.58
C GLY A 682 -26.88 -10.07 1.18
N ILE A 683 -26.65 -9.08 0.31
CA ILE A 683 -27.05 -9.14 -1.09
C ILE A 683 -25.97 -9.88 -1.87
N GLU A 684 -26.37 -10.90 -2.62
CA GLU A 684 -25.43 -11.74 -3.37
C GLU A 684 -24.85 -10.95 -4.56
N VAL A 685 -23.53 -10.98 -4.70
CA VAL A 685 -22.80 -10.38 -5.83
C VAL A 685 -21.96 -11.46 -6.52
N ARG A 686 -22.16 -11.64 -7.83
CA ARG A 686 -21.45 -12.63 -8.65
C ARG A 686 -20.57 -11.95 -9.69
N GLU A 687 -19.25 -11.95 -9.43
CA GLU A 687 -18.24 -11.32 -10.28
C GLU A 687 -17.70 -12.28 -11.35
N GLY A 688 -17.39 -11.77 -12.54
CA GLY A 688 -17.00 -12.57 -13.71
C GLY A 688 -18.15 -13.23 -14.48
N TRP A 689 -19.40 -12.78 -14.27
CA TRP A 689 -20.61 -13.32 -14.88
C TRP A 689 -21.11 -12.40 -15.99
N GLU A 690 -20.63 -12.63 -17.22
CA GLU A 690 -21.07 -11.88 -18.40
C GLU A 690 -22.36 -12.48 -18.99
N LEU A 691 -23.38 -11.63 -19.18
CA LEU A 691 -24.70 -12.03 -19.69
C LEU A 691 -24.62 -12.47 -21.15
N LEU A 692 -24.98 -13.72 -21.42
CA LEU A 692 -25.02 -14.31 -22.76
C LEU A 692 -26.43 -14.27 -23.37
N ARG A 693 -27.45 -14.68 -22.60
CA ARG A 693 -28.83 -14.82 -23.07
C ARG A 693 -29.83 -14.62 -21.94
N ILE A 694 -31.02 -14.13 -22.28
CA ILE A 694 -32.18 -14.06 -21.39
C ILE A 694 -33.30 -14.94 -21.96
N GLU A 695 -33.94 -15.74 -21.10
CA GLU A 695 -35.06 -16.63 -21.43
C GLU A 695 -36.25 -16.33 -20.50
N GLU A 696 -37.33 -15.77 -21.04
CA GLU A 696 -38.55 -15.48 -20.27
C GLU A 696 -39.52 -16.66 -20.30
N GLN A 697 -39.95 -17.11 -19.12
CA GLN A 697 -40.96 -18.14 -18.93
C GLN A 697 -42.19 -17.55 -18.23
N LYS A 698 -43.30 -18.30 -18.19
CA LYS A 698 -44.46 -17.90 -17.40
C LYS A 698 -44.07 -17.90 -15.92
N GLY A 699 -44.13 -16.76 -15.24
CA GLY A 699 -43.79 -16.66 -13.82
C GLY A 699 -42.31 -16.46 -13.48
N SER A 700 -41.38 -16.54 -14.44
CA SER A 700 -39.93 -16.41 -14.15
C SER A 700 -39.09 -15.98 -15.36
N VAL A 701 -37.86 -15.55 -15.11
CA VAL A 701 -36.86 -15.24 -16.13
C VAL A 701 -35.53 -15.89 -15.77
N THR A 702 -34.85 -16.47 -16.76
CA THR A 702 -33.53 -17.07 -16.60
C THR A 702 -32.49 -16.30 -17.40
N ALA A 703 -31.43 -15.84 -16.72
CA ALA A 703 -30.22 -15.33 -17.33
C ALA A 703 -29.19 -16.46 -17.48
N ARG A 704 -28.62 -16.62 -18.68
CA ARG A 704 -27.49 -17.50 -18.96
C ARG A 704 -26.23 -16.68 -19.18
N PHE A 705 -25.10 -17.18 -18.70
CA PHE A 705 -23.84 -16.46 -18.68
C PHE A 705 -22.76 -17.19 -19.50
N THR A 706 -21.72 -16.45 -19.92
CA THR A 706 -20.63 -16.98 -20.77
C THR A 706 -19.81 -18.07 -20.09
N ASN A 707 -19.80 -18.10 -18.75
CA ASN A 707 -19.16 -19.14 -17.95
C ASN A 707 -19.95 -20.46 -17.88
N GLY A 708 -21.06 -20.59 -18.63
CA GLY A 708 -21.91 -21.78 -18.69
C GLY A 708 -22.94 -21.87 -17.55
N GLN A 709 -22.93 -20.93 -16.60
CA GLN A 709 -23.87 -20.89 -15.50
C GLN A 709 -25.18 -20.19 -15.89
N SER A 710 -26.22 -20.38 -15.07
CA SER A 710 -27.50 -19.68 -15.21
C SER A 710 -28.09 -19.30 -13.85
N ALA A 711 -28.89 -18.24 -13.83
CA ALA A 711 -29.65 -17.83 -12.67
C ALA A 711 -31.10 -17.54 -13.06
N THR A 712 -32.05 -17.93 -12.21
CA THR A 712 -33.48 -17.72 -12.43
C THR A 712 -34.04 -16.82 -11.34
N GLY A 713 -34.85 -15.84 -11.74
CA GLY A 713 -35.54 -14.93 -10.84
C GLY A 713 -36.95 -14.62 -11.32
N SER A 714 -37.66 -13.80 -10.54
CA SER A 714 -39.01 -13.32 -10.85
C SER A 714 -38.98 -12.32 -11.99
N PHE A 715 -38.00 -11.42 -11.98
CA PHE A 715 -37.73 -10.46 -13.06
C PHE A 715 -36.24 -10.10 -13.10
N LEU A 716 -35.82 -9.47 -14.20
CA LEU A 716 -34.45 -9.07 -14.47
C LEU A 716 -34.37 -7.56 -14.73
N VAL A 717 -33.35 -6.90 -14.17
CA VAL A 717 -33.06 -5.49 -14.43
C VAL A 717 -31.69 -5.34 -15.08
N GLY A 718 -31.64 -4.68 -16.24
CA GLY A 718 -30.42 -4.36 -16.97
C GLY A 718 -29.81 -3.02 -16.53
N CYS A 719 -28.64 -3.07 -15.90
CA CYS A 719 -27.88 -1.94 -15.34
C CYS A 719 -26.41 -1.92 -15.82
N ASP A 720 -26.11 -2.57 -16.94
CA ASP A 720 -24.75 -2.89 -17.44
C ASP A 720 -24.13 -1.81 -18.36
N GLY A 721 -24.63 -0.58 -18.28
CA GLY A 721 -24.03 0.61 -18.87
C GLY A 721 -24.26 0.79 -20.37
N ILE A 722 -23.52 1.70 -21.02
CA ILE A 722 -23.72 2.02 -22.45
C ILE A 722 -23.46 0.83 -23.40
N LYS A 723 -22.52 -0.05 -23.03
CA LYS A 723 -22.22 -1.31 -23.73
C LYS A 723 -23.09 -2.47 -23.23
N ALA A 724 -24.32 -2.17 -22.79
CA ALA A 724 -25.24 -3.13 -22.21
C ALA A 724 -25.56 -4.30 -23.14
N ALA A 725 -25.24 -5.51 -22.69
CA ALA A 725 -25.71 -6.75 -23.28
C ALA A 725 -27.22 -6.91 -23.00
N SER A 726 -27.68 -6.49 -21.81
CA SER A 726 -29.09 -6.57 -21.42
C SER A 726 -30.01 -5.85 -22.41
N ARG A 727 -29.62 -4.64 -22.86
CA ARG A 727 -30.34 -3.84 -23.86
C ARG A 727 -30.51 -4.59 -25.17
N GLU A 728 -29.43 -5.16 -25.70
CA GLU A 728 -29.46 -5.92 -26.94
C GLU A 728 -30.38 -7.14 -26.84
N LYS A 729 -30.34 -7.86 -25.70
CA LYS A 729 -31.16 -9.06 -25.52
C LYS A 729 -32.64 -8.74 -25.33
N ILE A 730 -32.98 -7.62 -24.69
CA ILE A 730 -34.37 -7.17 -24.53
C ILE A 730 -34.96 -6.68 -25.86
N LEU A 731 -34.23 -5.90 -26.66
CA LEU A 731 -34.72 -5.44 -27.97
C LEU A 731 -35.00 -6.60 -28.93
N ARG A 732 -34.16 -7.64 -28.93
CA ARG A 732 -34.39 -8.85 -29.71
C ARG A 732 -35.68 -9.58 -29.36
N MET A 733 -36.25 -9.37 -28.17
CA MET A 733 -37.54 -9.96 -27.78
C MET A 733 -38.75 -9.22 -28.36
N HIS A 734 -38.60 -7.95 -28.75
CA HIS A 734 -39.68 -7.14 -29.32
C HIS A 734 -39.85 -7.31 -30.83
N HIS A 735 -39.02 -8.13 -31.49
CA HIS A 735 -38.92 -8.24 -32.96
C HIS A 735 -38.57 -6.92 -33.69
N ASP A 736 -38.33 -5.84 -32.95
CA ASP A 736 -37.90 -4.52 -33.43
C ASP A 736 -36.37 -4.44 -33.52
N GLY A 737 -35.80 -5.16 -34.50
CA GLY A 737 -34.42 -4.97 -34.97
C GLY A 737 -33.29 -5.27 -33.97
N GLU A 738 -32.06 -5.28 -34.49
CA GLU A 738 -30.85 -5.40 -33.66
C GLU A 738 -30.54 -4.05 -33.01
N ALA A 739 -30.14 -4.07 -31.73
CA ALA A 739 -29.62 -2.88 -31.07
C ALA A 739 -28.36 -2.40 -31.81
N GLY A 740 -28.45 -1.26 -32.52
CA GLY A 740 -27.28 -0.66 -33.18
C GLY A 740 -26.12 -0.48 -32.19
N PRO A 741 -24.85 -0.67 -32.62
CA PRO A 741 -23.70 -0.51 -31.74
C PRO A 741 -23.63 0.92 -31.18
N PRO A 742 -22.99 1.14 -30.01
CA PRO A 742 -22.69 2.50 -29.56
C PRO A 742 -21.96 3.29 -30.64
N MET A 743 -22.48 4.47 -30.98
CA MET A 743 -21.93 5.36 -31.98
C MET A 743 -20.95 6.33 -31.32
N PHE A 744 -19.73 6.39 -31.85
CA PHE A 744 -18.74 7.35 -31.38
C PHE A 744 -19.15 8.77 -31.76
N THR A 745 -19.07 9.73 -30.83
CA THR A 745 -19.55 11.11 -31.07
C THR A 745 -18.54 11.99 -31.80
N GLY A 746 -17.36 11.46 -32.15
CA GLY A 746 -16.25 12.26 -32.67
C GLY A 746 -15.49 13.03 -31.58
N LEU A 747 -15.77 12.78 -30.30
CA LEU A 747 -15.11 13.42 -29.17
C LEU A 747 -14.42 12.38 -28.28
N THR A 748 -13.20 12.68 -27.87
CA THR A 748 -12.51 11.96 -26.80
C THR A 748 -12.39 12.82 -25.56
N GLN A 749 -12.31 12.18 -24.42
CA GLN A 749 -12.02 12.84 -23.15
C GLN A 749 -10.82 12.17 -22.50
N THR A 750 -9.85 12.98 -22.08
CA THR A 750 -8.77 12.54 -21.19
C THR A 750 -8.99 13.15 -19.82
N ALA A 751 -9.13 12.30 -18.81
CA ALA A 751 -9.44 12.71 -17.46
C ALA A 751 -8.33 12.30 -16.48
N GLY A 752 -8.21 13.08 -15.41
CA GLY A 752 -7.23 12.87 -14.36
C GLY A 752 -7.68 13.41 -13.00
N ILE A 753 -6.86 13.11 -12.00
CA ILE A 753 -6.94 13.67 -10.66
C ILE A 753 -5.54 14.18 -10.30
N SER A 754 -5.47 15.39 -9.78
CA SER A 754 -4.22 16.04 -9.42
C SER A 754 -4.37 16.77 -8.09
N PRO A 755 -3.27 17.02 -7.36
CA PRO A 755 -3.24 18.03 -6.32
C PRO A 755 -3.83 19.35 -6.84
N THR A 756 -4.66 20.00 -6.03
CA THR A 756 -5.34 21.24 -6.43
C THR A 756 -4.31 22.38 -6.56
N PRO A 757 -4.18 23.03 -7.74
CA PRO A 757 -3.35 24.23 -7.90
C PRO A 757 -3.79 25.37 -6.99
N SER A 758 -2.86 26.22 -6.56
CA SER A 758 -3.14 27.37 -5.68
C SER A 758 -4.19 28.32 -6.26
N THR A 759 -4.12 28.60 -7.57
CA THR A 759 -5.11 29.43 -8.28
C THR A 759 -6.53 28.86 -8.25
N LEU A 760 -6.69 27.53 -8.17
CA LEU A 760 -8.00 26.90 -8.02
C LEU A 760 -8.46 26.85 -6.55
N HIS A 761 -7.53 26.84 -5.59
CA HIS A 761 -7.86 27.06 -4.19
C HIS A 761 -8.48 28.45 -3.97
N ASP A 762 -7.92 29.49 -4.60
CA ASP A 762 -8.42 30.86 -4.52
C ASP A 762 -9.84 31.02 -5.11
N ARG A 763 -10.23 30.13 -6.04
CA ARG A 763 -11.59 30.05 -6.60
C ARG A 763 -12.61 29.37 -5.68
N GLY A 764 -12.23 28.99 -4.46
CA GLY A 764 -13.18 28.65 -3.39
C GLY A 764 -14.00 27.37 -3.63
N GLY A 765 -13.49 26.41 -4.41
CA GLY A 765 -14.20 25.14 -4.67
C GLY A 765 -15.31 25.24 -5.73
N GLN A 766 -15.12 26.10 -6.73
CA GLN A 766 -15.99 26.20 -7.90
C GLN A 766 -15.67 25.13 -8.96
N MET A 767 -16.68 24.73 -9.74
CA MET A 767 -16.50 23.94 -10.95
C MET A 767 -16.07 24.91 -12.06
N SER A 768 -14.84 24.74 -12.51
CA SER A 768 -14.22 25.62 -13.50
C SER A 768 -14.27 25.01 -14.90
N ASN A 769 -14.67 25.81 -15.87
CA ASN A 769 -14.73 25.44 -17.28
C ASN A 769 -13.88 26.41 -18.11
N TRP A 770 -13.01 25.87 -18.96
CA TRP A 770 -12.22 26.64 -19.92
C TRP A 770 -12.61 26.26 -21.35
N TYR A 771 -12.77 27.29 -22.18
CA TYR A 771 -13.28 27.14 -23.54
C TYR A 771 -12.27 27.62 -24.57
N GLY A 772 -11.48 26.71 -25.14
CA GLY A 772 -10.55 27.01 -26.24
C GLY A 772 -11.11 26.66 -27.62
N GLU A 773 -10.36 26.95 -28.67
CA GLU A 773 -10.72 26.53 -30.03
C GLU A 773 -10.50 25.01 -30.17
N GLY A 774 -11.57 24.25 -30.40
CA GLY A 774 -11.51 22.80 -30.51
C GLY A 774 -11.15 22.08 -29.19
N ILE A 775 -11.23 22.73 -28.04
CA ILE A 775 -10.87 22.14 -26.74
C ILE A 775 -11.75 22.67 -25.61
N HIS A 776 -12.23 21.78 -24.75
CA HIS A 776 -12.94 22.13 -23.52
C HIS A 776 -12.24 21.47 -22.34
N VAL A 777 -11.98 22.23 -21.28
CA VAL A 777 -11.45 21.72 -20.02
C VAL A 777 -12.47 21.95 -18.92
N ILE A 778 -12.72 20.93 -18.10
CA ILE A 778 -13.54 21.03 -16.90
C ILE A 778 -12.72 20.55 -15.70
N ALA A 779 -12.85 21.23 -14.57
CA ALA A 779 -12.23 20.83 -13.31
C ALA A 779 -13.15 21.13 -12.12
N TYR A 780 -13.22 20.23 -11.15
CA TYR A 780 -13.95 20.41 -9.90
C TYR A 780 -13.27 19.68 -8.73
N PRO A 781 -13.40 20.19 -7.49
CA PRO A 781 -12.79 19.56 -6.34
C PRO A 781 -13.41 18.19 -6.08
N VAL A 782 -12.57 17.21 -5.76
CA VAL A 782 -12.97 15.89 -5.25
C VAL A 782 -12.47 15.66 -3.82
N SER A 783 -11.65 16.56 -3.27
CA SER A 783 -11.33 16.65 -1.86
C SER A 783 -10.78 18.04 -1.58
N LYS A 784 -10.50 18.35 -0.30
CA LYS A 784 -9.83 19.61 0.09
C LYS A 784 -8.47 19.82 -0.57
N THR A 785 -7.84 18.76 -1.07
CA THR A 785 -6.46 18.79 -1.58
C THR A 785 -6.35 18.35 -3.05
N HIS A 786 -7.40 17.78 -3.63
CA HIS A 786 -7.37 17.22 -4.98
C HIS A 786 -8.52 17.72 -5.85
N THR A 787 -8.21 17.94 -7.12
CA THR A 787 -9.14 18.36 -8.17
C THR A 787 -9.20 17.27 -9.23
N SER A 788 -10.41 16.86 -9.61
CA SER A 788 -10.59 16.06 -10.81
C SER A 788 -10.83 16.97 -11.99
N TRP A 789 -10.26 16.59 -13.13
CA TRP A 789 -10.35 17.37 -14.34
C TRP A 789 -10.46 16.47 -15.55
N ALA A 790 -10.98 17.04 -16.64
CA ALA A 790 -11.06 16.37 -17.92
C ALA A 790 -10.87 17.36 -19.07
N VAL A 791 -10.14 16.92 -20.09
CA VAL A 791 -9.91 17.64 -21.35
C VAL A 791 -10.66 16.90 -22.45
N THR A 792 -11.59 17.59 -23.09
CA THR A 792 -12.36 17.07 -24.22
C THR A 792 -11.83 17.65 -25.54
N LEU A 793 -11.52 16.75 -26.47
CA LEU A 793 -10.94 17.06 -27.79
C LEU A 793 -11.72 16.35 -28.90
N PRO A 794 -11.84 16.95 -30.09
CA PRO A 794 -12.31 16.25 -31.28
C PRO A 794 -11.29 15.19 -31.70
N ASP A 795 -11.79 14.02 -32.10
CA ASP A 795 -10.98 12.92 -32.62
C ASP A 795 -11.67 12.36 -33.86
N ALA A 796 -11.04 12.54 -35.02
CA ALA A 796 -11.61 12.14 -36.30
C ALA A 796 -11.33 10.67 -36.65
N ASN A 797 -10.37 10.03 -35.99
CA ASN A 797 -9.79 8.76 -36.43
C ASN A 797 -10.24 7.55 -35.60
N GLU A 798 -11.11 7.76 -34.60
CA GLU A 798 -11.62 6.73 -33.67
C GLU A 798 -10.56 5.67 -33.36
N GLN A 799 -9.66 5.96 -32.40
CA GLN A 799 -8.55 5.08 -32.01
C GLN A 799 -8.77 4.38 -30.65
N PRO A 800 -9.67 3.36 -30.55
CA PRO A 800 -9.98 2.63 -29.33
C PRO A 800 -8.78 2.03 -28.61
N GLU A 801 -7.74 1.65 -29.33
CA GLU A 801 -6.48 1.11 -28.79
C GLU A 801 -5.77 2.10 -27.85
N THR A 802 -6.03 3.40 -28.02
CA THR A 802 -5.53 4.43 -27.12
C THR A 802 -6.43 4.61 -25.90
N TRP A 803 -7.69 4.15 -25.92
CA TRP A 803 -8.65 4.38 -24.86
C TRP A 803 -8.48 3.43 -23.69
N ARG A 804 -7.45 3.71 -22.91
CA ARG A 804 -7.07 2.96 -21.74
C ARG A 804 -6.50 3.89 -20.68
N LEU A 805 -6.44 3.36 -19.48
CA LEU A 805 -5.60 3.92 -18.45
C LEU A 805 -4.16 3.98 -18.95
N SER A 806 -3.51 5.12 -18.77
CA SER A 806 -2.12 5.31 -19.17
C SER A 806 -1.21 4.55 -18.22
N GLY A 807 -0.39 3.63 -18.75
CA GLY A 807 0.65 2.94 -17.98
C GLY A 807 1.84 3.86 -17.67
N ALA A 808 2.77 3.43 -16.82
CA ALA A 808 3.93 4.22 -16.43
C ALA A 808 4.81 4.65 -17.63
N GLU A 809 4.89 3.81 -18.66
CA GLU A 809 5.65 4.08 -19.90
C GLU A 809 4.98 5.13 -20.80
N ASP A 810 3.64 5.15 -20.85
CA ASP A 810 2.85 6.03 -21.73
C ASP A 810 2.46 7.36 -21.07
N LEU A 811 2.56 7.45 -19.74
CA LEU A 811 2.09 8.60 -18.96
C LEU A 811 2.82 9.89 -19.35
N ALA A 812 4.15 9.82 -19.53
CA ALA A 812 4.96 10.97 -19.93
C ALA A 812 4.61 11.45 -21.35
N ALA A 813 4.45 10.52 -22.30
CA ALA A 813 4.07 10.83 -23.67
C ALA A 813 2.68 11.49 -23.72
N ARG A 814 1.72 10.95 -22.97
CA ARG A 814 0.34 11.45 -22.93
C ARG A 814 0.21 12.79 -22.22
N ARG A 815 1.01 13.02 -21.17
CA ARG A 815 1.16 14.37 -20.58
C ARG A 815 1.71 15.34 -21.63
N GLY A 816 2.73 14.94 -22.38
CA GLY A 816 3.29 15.75 -23.48
C GLY A 816 2.27 16.13 -24.55
N GLU A 817 1.47 15.16 -25.02
CA GLU A 817 0.38 15.38 -25.98
C GLU A 817 -0.64 16.40 -25.46
N LEU A 818 -1.14 16.21 -24.23
CA LEU A 818 -2.08 17.15 -23.62
C LEU A 818 -1.48 18.53 -23.39
N GLN A 819 -0.22 18.62 -22.95
CA GLN A 819 0.47 19.91 -22.76
C GLN A 819 0.58 20.69 -24.07
N ALA A 820 0.82 20.02 -25.19
CA ALA A 820 0.85 20.67 -26.50
C ALA A 820 -0.53 21.25 -26.87
N HIS A 821 -1.62 20.53 -26.61
CA HIS A 821 -2.99 21.02 -26.82
C HIS A 821 -3.38 22.17 -25.87
N LEU A 822 -2.77 22.21 -24.68
CA LEU A 822 -3.03 23.22 -23.65
C LEU A 822 -2.06 24.42 -23.73
N ALA A 823 -1.29 24.55 -24.81
CA ALA A 823 -0.47 25.72 -25.05
C ALA A 823 -1.34 26.98 -25.10
N GLY A 824 -1.03 27.96 -24.23
CA GLY A 824 -1.81 29.19 -24.09
C GLY A 824 -2.97 29.12 -23.09
N PHE A 825 -3.19 27.97 -22.45
CA PHE A 825 -4.04 27.90 -21.26
C PHE A 825 -3.32 28.47 -20.03
N GLU A 826 -4.08 28.98 -19.07
CA GLU A 826 -3.54 29.50 -17.81
C GLU A 826 -2.71 28.43 -17.06
N PRO A 827 -1.70 28.83 -16.27
CA PRO A 827 -0.79 27.90 -15.60
C PRO A 827 -1.50 26.84 -14.75
N ALA A 828 -2.66 27.18 -14.18
CA ALA A 828 -3.48 26.27 -13.38
C ALA A 828 -3.86 24.99 -14.16
N VAL A 829 -4.28 25.14 -15.42
CA VAL A 829 -4.74 24.04 -16.26
C VAL A 829 -3.57 23.17 -16.70
N GLN A 830 -2.44 23.79 -17.03
CA GLN A 830 -1.21 23.07 -17.37
C GLN A 830 -0.68 22.30 -16.15
N GLN A 831 -0.76 22.88 -14.95
CA GLN A 831 -0.35 22.23 -13.71
C GLN A 831 -1.21 20.99 -13.41
N LEU A 832 -2.53 21.07 -13.61
CA LEU A 832 -3.42 19.91 -13.45
C LEU A 832 -2.94 18.72 -14.30
N VAL A 833 -2.53 18.94 -15.55
CA VAL A 833 -2.03 17.86 -16.40
C VAL A 833 -0.65 17.36 -15.97
N THR A 834 0.26 18.26 -15.57
CA THR A 834 1.62 17.91 -15.12
C THR A 834 1.59 17.05 -13.86
N ASP A 835 0.78 17.45 -12.88
CA ASP A 835 0.71 16.85 -11.55
C ASP A 835 -0.29 15.70 -11.47
N ALA A 836 -0.84 15.27 -12.61
CA ALA A 836 -1.85 14.22 -12.69
C ALA A 836 -1.32 12.89 -12.19
N GLU A 837 -1.84 12.39 -11.07
CA GLU A 837 -1.44 11.11 -10.49
C GLU A 837 -1.81 9.94 -11.40
N ARG A 838 -2.84 10.13 -12.22
CA ARG A 838 -3.41 9.12 -13.12
C ARG A 838 -4.07 9.80 -14.32
N LEU A 839 -3.92 9.21 -15.52
CA LEU A 839 -4.53 9.68 -16.76
C LEU A 839 -5.30 8.57 -17.47
N ILE A 840 -6.57 8.80 -17.78
CA ILE A 840 -7.41 7.88 -18.55
C ILE A 840 -7.98 8.61 -19.77
N LYS A 841 -7.72 8.08 -20.98
CA LYS A 841 -8.36 8.55 -22.22
C LYS A 841 -9.49 7.59 -22.59
N TYR A 842 -10.63 8.13 -23.01
CA TYR A 842 -11.74 7.33 -23.51
C TYR A 842 -12.55 8.10 -24.56
N GLY A 843 -13.14 7.36 -25.50
CA GLY A 843 -14.10 7.91 -26.45
C GLY A 843 -15.43 8.20 -25.80
N LEU A 844 -16.10 9.27 -26.24
CA LEU A 844 -17.49 9.55 -25.90
C LEU A 844 -18.39 8.84 -26.89
N PHE A 845 -19.34 8.08 -26.36
CA PHE A 845 -20.26 7.25 -27.11
C PHE A 845 -21.69 7.64 -26.84
N ASP A 846 -22.52 7.29 -27.80
CA ASP A 846 -23.92 7.59 -27.79
C ASP A 846 -24.72 6.42 -28.39
N ARG A 847 -26.04 6.39 -28.16
CA ARG A 847 -26.92 5.39 -28.79
C ARG A 847 -28.19 6.03 -29.30
N GLU A 848 -28.84 5.32 -30.22
CA GLU A 848 -30.19 5.64 -30.61
C GLU A 848 -31.13 5.66 -29.39
N GLU A 849 -32.05 6.60 -29.38
CA GLU A 849 -33.04 6.74 -28.32
C GLU A 849 -34.05 5.59 -28.39
N LEU A 850 -34.38 5.00 -27.24
CA LEU A 850 -35.43 3.99 -27.16
C LEU A 850 -36.77 4.64 -26.82
N THR A 851 -37.86 4.13 -27.40
CA THR A 851 -39.22 4.45 -26.94
C THR A 851 -39.47 3.83 -25.57
N ALA A 852 -40.53 4.26 -24.87
CA ALA A 852 -40.86 3.73 -23.55
C ALA A 852 -41.14 2.21 -23.57
N GLU A 853 -41.78 1.73 -24.64
CA GLU A 853 -42.13 0.32 -24.84
C GLU A 853 -40.89 -0.56 -25.03
N GLN A 854 -39.81 0.01 -25.57
CA GLN A 854 -38.54 -0.68 -25.80
C GLN A 854 -37.68 -0.82 -24.53
N TRP A 855 -38.04 -0.16 -23.42
CA TRP A 855 -37.27 -0.24 -22.17
C TRP A 855 -37.49 -1.54 -21.42
N HIS A 856 -38.54 -2.30 -21.74
CA HIS A 856 -38.92 -3.48 -20.96
C HIS A 856 -39.56 -4.55 -21.82
N SER A 857 -39.52 -5.80 -21.38
CA SER A 857 -40.26 -6.94 -21.94
C SER A 857 -41.32 -7.41 -20.93
N ARG A 858 -41.68 -8.70 -20.90
CA ARG A 858 -42.65 -9.22 -19.92
C ARG A 858 -42.11 -9.24 -18.49
N ARG A 859 -40.82 -9.56 -18.33
CA ARG A 859 -40.14 -9.77 -17.04
C ARG A 859 -38.75 -9.14 -17.00
N CYS A 860 -38.38 -8.32 -17.98
CA CYS A 860 -37.10 -7.60 -17.99
C CYS A 860 -37.32 -6.09 -18.14
N VAL A 861 -36.48 -5.26 -17.53
CA VAL A 861 -36.53 -3.79 -17.65
C VAL A 861 -35.12 -3.19 -17.64
N LEU A 862 -34.90 -2.09 -18.36
CA LEU A 862 -33.64 -1.37 -18.45
C LEU A 862 -33.61 -0.13 -17.54
N VAL A 863 -32.45 0.14 -16.95
CA VAL A 863 -32.21 1.28 -16.05
C VAL A 863 -30.86 1.95 -16.37
N GLY A 864 -30.81 3.28 -16.22
CA GLY A 864 -29.59 4.07 -16.43
C GLY A 864 -29.09 4.03 -17.86
N ASP A 865 -27.76 4.03 -18.04
CA ASP A 865 -27.13 4.07 -19.38
C ASP A 865 -27.47 2.86 -20.28
N ALA A 866 -28.00 1.77 -19.73
CA ALA A 866 -28.53 0.67 -20.54
C ALA A 866 -29.79 1.10 -21.32
N ALA A 867 -30.62 1.97 -20.73
CA ALA A 867 -31.81 2.56 -21.35
C ALA A 867 -31.49 3.90 -22.06
N HIS A 868 -30.86 4.85 -21.35
CA HIS A 868 -30.66 6.24 -21.80
C HIS A 868 -29.20 6.70 -21.58
N PRO A 869 -28.24 6.24 -22.40
CA PRO A 869 -26.84 6.64 -22.24
C PRO A 869 -26.68 8.16 -22.33
N THR A 870 -26.15 8.77 -21.26
CA THR A 870 -26.03 10.23 -21.15
C THR A 870 -24.56 10.65 -21.20
N SER A 871 -24.20 11.52 -22.16
CA SER A 871 -22.84 12.06 -22.26
C SER A 871 -22.49 12.93 -21.03
N PRO A 872 -21.20 13.03 -20.65
CA PRO A 872 -20.81 13.62 -19.37
C PRO A 872 -20.99 15.14 -19.27
N HIS A 873 -21.35 15.82 -20.36
CA HIS A 873 -21.30 17.28 -20.47
C HIS A 873 -22.17 18.03 -19.45
N ILE A 874 -23.27 17.43 -18.97
CA ILE A 874 -24.13 18.02 -17.94
C ILE A 874 -24.00 17.31 -16.58
N GLY A 875 -23.15 16.29 -16.47
CA GLY A 875 -22.92 15.56 -15.23
C GLY A 875 -24.16 14.83 -14.69
N GLN A 876 -25.10 14.40 -15.54
CA GLN A 876 -26.38 13.83 -15.11
C GLN A 876 -26.53 12.31 -15.30
N GLY A 877 -25.63 11.62 -16.00
CA GLY A 877 -25.79 10.17 -16.26
C GLY A 877 -25.97 9.33 -14.98
N ALA A 878 -25.06 9.45 -14.01
CA ALA A 878 -25.19 8.76 -12.73
C ALA A 878 -26.43 9.21 -11.94
N ASN A 879 -26.71 10.53 -11.92
CA ASN A 879 -27.84 11.09 -11.18
C ASN A 879 -29.20 10.61 -11.73
N GLN A 880 -29.35 10.53 -13.05
CA GLN A 880 -30.57 10.00 -13.68
C GLN A 880 -30.72 8.49 -13.50
N ALA A 881 -29.62 7.74 -13.49
CA ALA A 881 -29.66 6.32 -13.16
C ALA A 881 -30.10 6.07 -11.71
N LEU A 882 -29.75 6.96 -10.77
CA LEU A 882 -30.24 6.92 -9.40
C LEU A 882 -31.74 7.26 -9.31
N GLU A 883 -32.21 8.29 -10.03
CA GLU A 883 -33.65 8.60 -10.13
C GLU A 883 -34.45 7.40 -10.68
N ASP A 884 -33.90 6.67 -11.67
CA ASP A 884 -34.52 5.45 -12.18
C ASP A 884 -34.65 4.38 -11.10
N CYS A 885 -33.60 4.14 -10.31
CA CYS A 885 -33.65 3.18 -9.19
C CYS A 885 -34.77 3.53 -8.20
N TYR A 886 -34.91 4.82 -7.89
CA TYR A 886 -35.98 5.32 -7.04
C TYR A 886 -37.36 5.04 -7.63
N HIS A 887 -37.62 5.49 -8.87
CA HIS A 887 -38.95 5.37 -9.47
C HIS A 887 -39.36 3.91 -9.72
N LEU A 888 -38.42 3.06 -10.17
CA LEU A 888 -38.69 1.63 -10.36
C LEU A 888 -39.00 0.94 -9.02
N SER A 889 -38.18 1.18 -7.99
CA SER A 889 -38.39 0.54 -6.67
C SER A 889 -39.74 0.92 -6.06
N ARG A 890 -40.20 2.17 -6.22
CA ARG A 890 -41.48 2.66 -5.70
C ARG A 890 -42.70 2.04 -6.39
N LEU A 891 -42.59 1.70 -7.67
CA LEU A 891 -43.69 1.10 -8.41
C LEU A 891 -43.83 -0.41 -8.14
N LEU A 892 -42.79 -1.04 -7.62
CA LEU A 892 -42.79 -2.46 -7.25
C LEU A 892 -43.49 -2.69 -5.89
N PRO A 893 -44.28 -3.77 -5.73
CA PRO A 893 -44.97 -4.06 -4.47
C PRO A 893 -43.99 -4.34 -3.32
N ASP A 894 -44.42 -4.08 -2.10
CA ASP A 894 -43.68 -4.38 -0.87
C ASP A 894 -43.98 -5.81 -0.38
N PHE A 895 -42.96 -6.51 0.10
CA PHE A 895 -43.09 -7.83 0.71
C PHE A 895 -42.60 -7.81 2.16
N GLN A 896 -43.40 -8.34 3.09
CA GLN A 896 -42.97 -8.52 4.47
C GLN A 896 -42.17 -9.82 4.63
N PRO A 897 -40.93 -9.79 5.15
CA PRO A 897 -40.04 -10.96 5.21
C PRO A 897 -40.57 -12.14 6.04
N SER A 898 -41.50 -11.90 6.97
CA SER A 898 -41.98 -12.86 7.96
C SER A 898 -43.21 -13.67 7.53
N SER A 899 -43.91 -13.28 6.45
CA SER A 899 -45.08 -14.02 5.95
C SER A 899 -45.46 -13.58 4.52
N ILE A 900 -44.87 -14.20 3.49
CA ILE A 900 -45.27 -13.95 2.09
C ILE A 900 -46.31 -14.98 1.67
N SER A 901 -47.53 -14.53 1.37
CA SER A 901 -48.62 -15.35 0.84
C SER A 901 -48.50 -15.55 -0.68
N ALA A 902 -49.09 -16.64 -1.19
CA ALA A 902 -49.17 -16.88 -2.64
C ALA A 902 -49.94 -15.76 -3.39
N ALA A 903 -50.88 -15.10 -2.71
CA ALA A 903 -51.61 -13.96 -3.25
C ALA A 903 -50.70 -12.72 -3.42
N GLU A 904 -49.78 -12.48 -2.48
CA GLU A 904 -48.79 -11.40 -2.61
C GLU A 904 -47.80 -11.67 -3.75
N ILE A 905 -47.32 -12.90 -3.91
CA ILE A 905 -46.43 -13.25 -5.05
C ILE A 905 -47.16 -13.13 -6.39
N SER A 906 -48.47 -13.35 -6.44
CA SER A 906 -49.28 -13.14 -7.66
C SER A 906 -49.27 -11.69 -8.14
N GLN A 907 -48.90 -10.73 -7.28
CA GLN A 907 -48.68 -9.34 -7.68
C GLN A 907 -47.51 -9.20 -8.67
N LEU A 908 -46.58 -10.15 -8.74
CA LEU A 908 -45.51 -10.25 -9.75
C LEU A 908 -45.91 -11.11 -10.97
N SER A 909 -47.21 -11.18 -11.29
CA SER A 909 -47.70 -11.79 -12.53
C SER A 909 -47.13 -11.08 -13.76
N ASP A 910 -47.08 -11.78 -14.90
CA ASP A 910 -46.60 -11.20 -16.18
C ASP A 910 -47.36 -9.90 -16.51
N VAL A 911 -48.67 -9.86 -16.25
CA VAL A 911 -49.54 -8.69 -16.54
C VAL A 911 -49.16 -7.50 -15.67
N ASN A 912 -49.01 -7.70 -14.37
CA ASN A 912 -48.70 -6.63 -13.43
C ASN A 912 -47.28 -6.09 -13.63
N LEU A 913 -46.30 -6.95 -13.85
CA LEU A 913 -44.92 -6.51 -14.11
C LEU A 913 -44.83 -5.67 -15.39
N VAL A 914 -45.54 -6.06 -16.45
CA VAL A 914 -45.62 -5.25 -17.68
C VAL A 914 -46.23 -3.88 -17.41
N GLU A 915 -47.29 -3.79 -16.60
CA GLU A 915 -47.91 -2.50 -16.25
C GLU A 915 -46.98 -1.63 -15.39
N ILE A 916 -46.27 -2.22 -14.43
CA ILE A 916 -45.27 -1.54 -13.60
C ILE A 916 -44.13 -1.00 -14.47
N PHE A 917 -43.57 -1.82 -15.35
CA PHE A 917 -42.46 -1.42 -16.22
C PHE A 917 -42.89 -0.38 -17.26
N ARG A 918 -44.11 -0.50 -17.80
CA ARG A 918 -44.70 0.50 -18.69
C ARG A 918 -44.85 1.85 -17.98
N THR A 919 -45.43 1.85 -16.77
CA THR A 919 -45.61 3.07 -15.97
C THR A 919 -44.27 3.73 -15.64
N PHE A 920 -43.28 2.91 -15.27
CA PHE A 920 -41.91 3.37 -15.05
C PHE A 920 -41.31 4.03 -16.30
N ALA A 921 -41.35 3.34 -17.44
CA ALA A 921 -40.76 3.82 -18.69
C ALA A 921 -41.46 5.08 -19.21
N GLN A 922 -42.79 5.14 -19.16
CA GLN A 922 -43.58 6.32 -19.58
C GLN A 922 -43.27 7.55 -18.72
N ARG A 923 -42.92 7.37 -17.45
CA ARG A 923 -42.50 8.47 -16.57
C ARG A 923 -41.07 8.92 -16.86
N ARG A 924 -40.15 7.99 -17.06
CA ARG A 924 -38.71 8.28 -17.15
C ARG A 924 -38.23 8.66 -18.54
N GLN A 925 -38.71 7.97 -19.57
CA GLN A 925 -38.21 8.11 -20.94
C GLN A 925 -38.29 9.56 -21.47
N PRO A 926 -39.39 10.33 -21.30
CA PRO A 926 -39.45 11.70 -21.83
C PRO A 926 -38.46 12.65 -21.15
N ARG A 927 -38.27 12.49 -19.84
CA ARG A 927 -37.34 13.30 -19.04
C ARG A 927 -35.90 13.00 -19.41
N THR A 928 -35.52 11.72 -19.44
CA THR A 928 -34.13 11.33 -19.76
C THR A 928 -33.81 11.61 -21.23
N SER A 929 -34.76 11.44 -22.15
CA SER A 929 -34.63 11.86 -23.56
C SER A 929 -34.25 13.34 -23.70
N THR A 930 -34.96 14.22 -22.98
CA THR A 930 -34.67 15.66 -22.96
C THR A 930 -33.25 15.95 -22.46
N LEU A 931 -32.84 15.28 -21.37
CA LEU A 931 -31.52 15.46 -20.76
C LEU A 931 -30.38 14.89 -21.62
N VAL A 932 -30.59 13.74 -22.27
CA VAL A 932 -29.62 13.14 -23.21
C VAL A 932 -29.39 14.08 -24.40
N LYS A 933 -30.48 14.61 -24.99
CA LYS A 933 -30.41 15.59 -26.08
C LYS A 933 -29.69 16.87 -25.64
N GLU A 934 -29.99 17.36 -24.44
CA GLU A 934 -29.30 18.53 -23.88
C GLU A 934 -27.81 18.26 -23.64
N ALA A 935 -27.45 17.07 -23.14
CA ALA A 935 -26.06 16.68 -22.93
C ALA A 935 -25.27 16.67 -24.24
N ARG A 936 -25.86 16.13 -25.33
CA ARG A 936 -25.28 16.16 -26.69
C ARG A 936 -25.08 17.60 -27.17
N ARG A 937 -26.13 18.41 -27.08
CA ARG A 937 -26.11 19.84 -27.48
C ARG A 937 -25.03 20.62 -26.72
N GLN A 938 -24.86 20.35 -25.42
CA GLN A 938 -23.81 20.96 -24.60
C GLN A 938 -22.42 20.52 -25.07
N GLY A 939 -22.20 19.25 -25.42
CA GLY A 939 -20.93 18.79 -25.99
C GLY A 939 -20.53 19.57 -27.24
N GLU A 940 -21.44 19.70 -28.20
CA GLU A 940 -21.25 20.44 -29.45
C GLU A 940 -21.00 21.93 -29.22
N GLN A 941 -21.64 22.51 -28.20
CA GLN A 941 -21.48 23.93 -27.88
C GLN A 941 -20.18 24.26 -27.14
N ARG A 942 -19.59 23.28 -26.43
CA ARG A 942 -18.35 23.49 -25.67
C ARG A 942 -17.11 23.29 -26.53
N VAL A 943 -17.10 22.25 -27.37
CA VAL A 943 -15.98 21.92 -28.26
C VAL A 943 -16.27 22.46 -29.66
N VAL A 944 -16.02 23.76 -29.85
CA VAL A 944 -16.32 24.45 -31.11
C VAL A 944 -15.11 24.43 -32.05
N VAL A 945 -15.32 23.93 -33.26
CA VAL A 945 -14.33 23.91 -34.34
C VAL A 945 -14.75 24.89 -35.45
N GLY A 946 -13.81 25.71 -35.95
CA GLY A 946 -14.04 26.60 -37.09
C GLY A 946 -13.70 28.08 -36.88
N GLY A 947 -12.63 28.39 -36.15
CA GLY A 947 -12.07 29.73 -36.09
C GLY A 947 -12.55 30.61 -34.93
N ARG A 948 -11.83 31.72 -34.74
CA ARG A 948 -12.05 32.70 -33.66
C ARG A 948 -13.47 33.29 -33.60
N THR A 949 -14.14 33.46 -34.74
CA THR A 949 -15.51 34.02 -34.79
C THR A 949 -16.50 33.12 -34.06
N LYS A 950 -16.50 31.82 -34.34
CA LYS A 950 -17.39 30.86 -33.67
C LYS A 950 -17.07 30.72 -32.18
N CYS A 951 -15.79 30.83 -31.80
CA CYS A 951 -15.39 30.86 -30.39
C CYS A 951 -15.98 32.09 -29.68
N ARG A 952 -15.91 33.28 -30.29
CA ARG A 952 -16.54 34.50 -29.74
C ARG A 952 -18.05 34.38 -29.60
N GLU A 953 -18.73 33.77 -30.57
CA GLU A 953 -20.18 33.51 -30.50
C GLU A 953 -20.54 32.52 -29.38
N ARG A 954 -19.73 31.49 -29.17
CA ARG A 954 -19.86 30.59 -28.01
C ARG A 954 -19.66 31.37 -26.71
N ASP A 955 -18.60 32.16 -26.59
CA ASP A 955 -18.26 32.88 -25.37
C ASP A 955 -19.36 33.89 -25.01
N ALA A 956 -19.89 34.63 -26.00
CA ALA A 956 -21.03 35.52 -25.83
C ALA A 956 -22.30 34.78 -25.37
N ARG A 957 -22.56 33.58 -25.90
CA ARG A 957 -23.68 32.73 -25.46
C ARG A 957 -23.51 32.26 -24.03
N ILE A 958 -22.30 31.86 -23.62
CA ILE A 958 -22.00 31.46 -22.23
C ILE A 958 -22.21 32.65 -21.29
N THR A 959 -21.65 33.82 -21.61
CA THR A 959 -21.84 35.03 -20.80
C THR A 959 -23.33 35.41 -20.69
N ALA A 960 -24.10 35.32 -21.78
CA ALA A 960 -25.53 35.60 -21.76
C ALA A 960 -26.32 34.58 -20.93
N ALA A 961 -26.04 33.29 -21.07
CA ALA A 961 -26.72 32.21 -20.36
C ALA A 961 -26.53 32.28 -18.84
N TRP A 962 -25.40 32.85 -18.39
CA TRP A 962 -25.07 32.98 -16.97
C TRP A 962 -25.31 34.37 -16.38
N LYS A 963 -25.92 35.28 -17.15
CA LYS A 963 -26.17 36.66 -16.73
C LYS A 963 -27.35 36.81 -15.76
N ASP A 964 -28.32 35.91 -15.84
CA ASP A 964 -29.56 35.93 -15.06
C ASP A 964 -29.55 34.80 -14.02
N PRO A 965 -29.25 35.10 -12.74
CA PRO A 965 -29.22 34.11 -11.67
C PRO A 965 -30.58 33.43 -11.41
N ASP A 966 -31.69 34.13 -11.62
CA ASP A 966 -33.03 33.61 -11.36
C ASP A 966 -33.41 32.58 -12.43
N ALA A 967 -33.16 32.91 -13.71
CA ALA A 967 -33.36 31.96 -14.81
C ALA A 967 -32.44 30.74 -14.71
N LEU A 968 -31.18 30.93 -14.27
CA LEU A 968 -30.27 29.82 -13.98
C LEU A 968 -30.82 28.93 -12.86
N MET A 969 -31.28 29.53 -11.77
CA MET A 969 -31.84 28.79 -10.64
C MET A 969 -33.09 28.02 -11.04
N GLU A 970 -33.97 28.59 -11.86
CA GLU A 970 -35.17 27.90 -12.37
C GLU A 970 -34.80 26.64 -13.18
N ASN A 971 -33.76 26.73 -14.01
CA ASN A 971 -33.25 25.58 -14.77
C ASN A 971 -32.71 24.48 -13.85
N PHE A 972 -31.95 24.84 -12.81
CA PHE A 972 -31.50 23.87 -11.80
C PHE A 972 -32.66 23.32 -10.97
N ASP A 973 -33.67 24.12 -10.65
CA ASP A 973 -34.85 23.70 -9.89
C ASP A 973 -35.61 22.57 -10.59
N ARG A 974 -35.80 22.67 -11.91
CA ARG A 974 -36.45 21.63 -12.73
C ARG A 974 -35.69 20.29 -12.72
N LEU A 975 -34.39 20.34 -12.46
CA LEU A 975 -33.51 19.17 -12.44
C LEU A 975 -33.36 18.60 -11.03
N LEU A 976 -33.05 19.44 -10.04
CA LEU A 976 -32.55 19.07 -8.72
C LEU A 976 -33.66 18.82 -7.67
N ARG A 977 -34.91 19.21 -7.96
CA ARG A 977 -36.06 18.94 -7.07
C ARG A 977 -36.47 17.47 -7.04
N GLU A 978 -36.44 16.81 -8.18
CA GLU A 978 -36.68 15.36 -8.29
C GLU A 978 -35.67 14.55 -7.45
N PRO A 979 -35.96 13.28 -7.14
CA PRO A 979 -37.17 12.53 -7.51
C PRO A 979 -38.31 12.57 -6.49
N PHE A 980 -38.21 13.45 -5.48
CA PHE A 980 -39.18 13.58 -4.37
C PHE A 980 -40.20 14.69 -4.57
#